data_AF-Q1D812-F1
#
_entry.id   AF-Q1D812-F1
#
_cell.length_a   1.000
_cell.length_b   1.000
_cell.length_c   1.000
_cell.angle_alpha   90.00
_cell.angle_beta   90.00
_cell.angle_gamma   90.00
#
_symmetry.space_group_name_H-M   'P 1'
#
loop_
_entity.id
_entity.type
_entity.pdbx_description
1 polymer ?
#
loop_
_entity_poly.entity_id
_entity_poly.type
_entity_poly.pdbx_seq_one_letter_code
_entity_poly.pdbx_strand_id
1 'polypeptide(L)'
;MGIERGTGMADAETDILTAEQQACLALWAVPGLGPRTLVALRAFADGSLAPLAATPVRDWVSQAPVSSQVRRKLASVERLAPVAWRVWEACRASGMKVAFQGQAAYPERLAEVEDAPPVLFYRGVPGLPRRRLAMVGSRHPDQGFLPFARRFARQVAASGVGVVSGAASGVDRACHWGALDEGGETWAFLGSALDALDTAQARLLPHFLDRGGVFFSELPPGVRASTTTFPRRNRLISGASDAVLVLRAGKDSGSLYTAEAGRAQGRPVFAMPGDVRQEEAAGCNALLRNGEAAVCLGPDDVWRVLKVDPLAAVPPGTMGSWEDLSAEAKGGLRDVGPGSPELRRGAGRQHLLTGGARQRAGGVGIDGAGHPAPRKAVRENLGRRVMATRTKKKVEETEAAEEKAPAKKAAAKKAAKKKPAAKKKTAAKKTAARRRTKKGDEDELPTVEADAEEEATPRGKGPHYLVVVESPAKAKTIKKYLGSGYTVKASVGHVKDLPKSKMGVDVEHDFQPEYTVIKGKEKVLNELKKMAKSADRVFLATDPDREGEAIAWHIKEELAHPDALRVTFNEITKKAIQEAIAQPRQLNQDNYDSQQTRRILDRLVGYQISPLLWKKVRRGLSAGRVQSVAVRLIVEREDEIKAFVPEEYWTLDALLEGPAGPPPFKAKLSKLDGKKVELKERVFTESLVAELQTASFSVAKVDRRERRRNAPAPFITSKLQQEAANRLSFTAKKTMTLAQRLYEGVPLGDEGQTALITYMRTDSTRLSDDAVKQVREFIDGKYGKDFLPDEPMVYRSKKSAQDAHEAIRPTSLEYPPERVKPFFEAMGEEDMYRLYELIWKRFVACQMKPAVYDQTSADIAAGRATFRASGSTLKFAGYLAVYGAGLTPEEEAEKEKAKAAGDENAEGADAVGELPVLNDGDALNLQKLLHEQHFTQPPPRFSEATLVKELEERGIGRPSTYAAILSTIQDKKYVEKLEGRFRPTDLGNMTNEMLVKHFPHELDVTFTATMEEKLDQISEGGANWKSVLHDFYGPFKETLEKAEAEMRDVKREEIKTDIPCEKCGNLFVIKFGKMGHFLACSNYPDCKNTKDFKRDAEGKIVMVEEETTDEVCEKCTKPMVIKRGRFGRFLACSGYPDCKTSKPISIGVSCPECKEGYLTERRSGRGKIFFGCNRYPDCKFAAWDRPLAEPCPTCASPYLLQKFSKRDGPYVACPNKECDYRREITEQPGGPGGSPEASSAA
;
A
#
# COMPACT_ATOMS: atom_id res chain seq x y z
N MET A 1 27.02 -5.07 -71.82
CA MET A 1 27.04 -6.45 -71.27
C MET A 1 26.53 -6.30 -69.83
N GLY A 2 25.40 -6.86 -69.39
CA GLY A 2 24.63 -8.02 -69.89
C GLY A 2 25.10 -9.30 -69.16
N ILE A 3 24.26 -10.18 -68.61
CA ILE A 3 22.79 -10.36 -68.74
C ILE A 3 22.15 -10.84 -67.40
N GLU A 4 21.05 -10.20 -67.01
CA GLU A 4 19.74 -10.68 -66.48
C GLU A 4 19.51 -12.07 -65.79
N ARG A 5 18.53 -12.09 -64.86
CA ARG A 5 17.70 -13.20 -64.28
C ARG A 5 18.19 -13.91 -63.00
N GLY A 6 17.34 -14.17 -61.99
CA GLY A 6 15.94 -13.70 -61.84
C GLY A 6 15.15 -14.24 -60.61
N THR A 7 13.97 -13.62 -60.39
CA THR A 7 12.78 -14.03 -59.58
C THR A 7 12.92 -14.33 -58.08
N GLY A 8 12.26 -13.52 -57.25
CA GLY A 8 11.94 -13.86 -55.84
C GLY A 8 11.33 -12.71 -55.01
N MET A 9 9.99 -12.66 -54.93
CA MET A 9 9.16 -11.75 -54.10
C MET A 9 9.28 -10.23 -54.36
N ALA A 10 8.13 -9.53 -54.28
CA ALA A 10 8.03 -8.07 -54.34
C ALA A 10 7.52 -7.54 -53.00
N ASP A 11 8.30 -6.67 -52.36
CA ASP A 11 7.91 -5.78 -51.24
C ASP A 11 9.09 -4.84 -50.89
N ALA A 12 9.57 -4.08 -51.88
CA ALA A 12 10.85 -3.35 -51.78
C ALA A 12 10.85 -1.93 -52.38
N GLU A 13 9.69 -1.33 -52.63
CA GLU A 13 9.57 0.07 -53.11
C GLU A 13 8.75 0.94 -52.14
N THR A 14 8.99 2.27 -52.18
CA THR A 14 8.29 3.33 -51.42
C THR A 14 8.67 3.57 -49.94
N ASP A 15 9.96 3.68 -49.63
CA ASP A 15 10.48 4.13 -48.31
C ASP A 15 10.88 5.63 -48.27
N ILE A 16 10.21 6.47 -49.08
CA ILE A 16 10.53 7.91 -49.26
C ILE A 16 9.25 8.75 -49.06
N LEU A 17 9.29 9.70 -48.12
CA LEU A 17 8.20 10.66 -47.88
C LEU A 17 8.05 11.66 -49.03
N THR A 18 6.81 11.90 -49.47
CA THR A 18 6.48 12.98 -50.42
C THR A 18 6.68 14.37 -49.80
N ALA A 19 6.81 15.42 -50.61
CA ALA A 19 6.97 16.79 -50.09
C ALA A 19 5.81 17.24 -49.17
N GLU A 20 4.58 16.81 -49.46
CA GLU A 20 3.39 17.04 -48.61
C GLU A 20 3.55 16.34 -47.24
N GLN A 21 3.99 15.08 -47.23
CA GLN A 21 4.22 14.30 -46.02
C GLN A 21 5.40 14.85 -45.20
N GLN A 22 6.48 15.30 -45.86
CA GLN A 22 7.60 15.96 -45.21
C GLN A 22 7.16 17.27 -44.53
N ALA A 23 6.41 18.13 -45.24
CA ALA A 23 5.86 19.34 -44.66
C ALA A 23 4.94 19.03 -43.46
N CYS A 24 4.03 18.08 -43.61
CA CYS A 24 3.09 17.65 -42.57
C CYS A 24 3.82 17.13 -41.32
N LEU A 25 4.77 16.21 -41.48
CA LEU A 25 5.54 15.61 -40.38
C LEU A 25 6.41 16.66 -39.65
N ALA A 26 7.08 17.53 -40.40
CA ALA A 26 7.90 18.60 -39.82
C ALA A 26 7.07 19.61 -39.02
N LEU A 27 5.92 20.04 -39.56
CA LEU A 27 5.04 21.00 -38.90
C LEU A 27 4.34 20.39 -37.67
N TRP A 28 3.90 19.13 -37.76
CA TRP A 28 3.29 18.43 -36.63
C TRP A 28 4.27 18.22 -35.46
N ALA A 29 5.56 18.09 -35.75
CA ALA A 29 6.60 18.01 -34.72
C ALA A 29 6.90 19.35 -33.99
N VAL A 30 6.33 20.49 -34.43
CA VAL A 30 6.57 21.79 -33.79
C VAL A 30 5.71 21.95 -32.53
N PRO A 31 6.28 22.04 -31.31
CA PRO A 31 5.49 21.96 -30.08
C PRO A 31 4.48 23.10 -29.93
N GLY A 32 3.19 22.75 -29.86
CA GLY A 32 2.09 23.71 -29.73
C GLY A 32 1.43 24.10 -31.06
N LEU A 33 1.85 23.52 -32.19
CA LEU A 33 1.03 23.46 -33.41
C LEU A 33 -0.05 22.38 -33.23
N GLY A 34 -1.27 22.62 -33.71
CA GLY A 34 -2.41 21.69 -33.59
C GLY A 34 -3.19 21.54 -34.90
N PRO A 35 -4.20 20.65 -34.97
CA PRO A 35 -4.88 20.30 -36.22
C PRO A 35 -5.45 21.52 -36.97
N ARG A 36 -6.22 22.36 -36.26
CA ARG A 36 -6.76 23.63 -36.80
C ARG A 36 -5.66 24.58 -37.31
N THR A 37 -4.47 24.56 -36.71
CA THR A 37 -3.31 25.36 -37.18
C THR A 37 -2.69 24.77 -38.44
N LEU A 38 -2.62 23.44 -38.58
CA LEU A 38 -2.12 22.81 -39.81
C LEU A 38 -3.11 23.01 -40.97
N VAL A 39 -4.42 22.95 -40.70
CA VAL A 39 -5.46 23.29 -41.69
C VAL A 39 -5.32 24.74 -42.16
N ALA A 40 -5.12 25.69 -41.24
CA ALA A 40 -4.87 27.10 -41.60
C ALA A 40 -3.58 27.29 -42.42
N LEU A 41 -2.51 26.52 -42.14
CA LEU A 41 -1.28 26.53 -42.93
C LEU A 41 -1.46 25.91 -44.32
N ARG A 42 -2.26 24.85 -44.46
CA ARG A 42 -2.59 24.25 -45.76
C ARG A 42 -3.45 25.18 -46.61
N ALA A 43 -4.40 25.90 -45.99
CA ALA A 43 -5.19 26.92 -46.67
C ALA A 43 -4.37 28.15 -47.09
N PHE A 44 -3.36 28.53 -46.30
CA PHE A 44 -2.39 29.59 -46.63
C PHE A 44 -1.43 29.23 -47.77
N ALA A 45 -1.29 27.94 -48.10
CA ALA A 45 -0.44 27.42 -49.16
C ALA A 45 -1.28 26.76 -50.28
N ASP A 46 -2.37 27.43 -50.67
CA ASP A 46 -3.24 27.08 -51.81
C ASP A 46 -3.77 25.62 -51.81
N GLY A 47 -3.93 25.04 -50.61
CA GLY A 47 -4.47 23.70 -50.42
C GLY A 47 -3.44 22.58 -50.24
N SER A 48 -2.13 22.88 -50.34
CA SER A 48 -1.04 21.90 -50.16
C SER A 48 0.05 22.42 -49.22
N LEU A 49 0.59 21.56 -48.35
CA LEU A 49 1.75 21.90 -47.52
C LEU A 49 3.08 21.72 -48.26
N ALA A 50 3.12 21.00 -49.39
CA ALA A 50 4.34 20.75 -50.16
C ALA A 50 5.15 22.01 -50.53
N PRO A 51 4.56 23.16 -50.93
CA PRO A 51 5.31 24.40 -51.18
C PRO A 51 6.08 24.92 -49.95
N LEU A 52 5.56 24.67 -48.74
CA LEU A 52 6.19 25.07 -47.48
C LEU A 52 7.41 24.20 -47.12
N ALA A 53 7.53 22.99 -47.67
CA ALA A 53 8.74 22.18 -47.54
C ALA A 53 9.85 22.61 -48.50
N ALA A 54 9.50 23.12 -49.68
CA ALA A 54 10.47 23.63 -50.66
C ALA A 54 11.01 25.02 -50.29
N THR A 55 10.18 25.88 -49.71
CA THR A 55 10.53 27.28 -49.39
C THR A 55 11.11 27.42 -47.96
N PRO A 56 12.22 28.14 -47.75
CA PRO A 56 12.75 28.41 -46.41
C PRO A 56 11.72 29.09 -45.51
N VAL A 57 11.65 28.66 -44.24
CA VAL A 57 10.55 29.02 -43.33
C VAL A 57 10.48 30.53 -43.08
N ARG A 58 11.64 31.18 -42.96
CA ARG A 58 11.75 32.64 -42.76
C ARG A 58 11.04 33.47 -43.84
N ASP A 59 10.91 32.94 -45.06
CA ASP A 59 10.41 33.68 -46.22
C ASP A 59 8.87 33.73 -46.23
N TRP A 60 8.18 32.82 -45.51
CA TRP A 60 6.71 32.75 -45.41
C TRP A 60 6.13 32.85 -43.98
N VAL A 61 6.90 32.53 -42.94
CA VAL A 61 6.41 32.47 -41.53
C VAL A 61 5.93 33.82 -40.98
N SER A 62 6.40 34.93 -41.54
CA SER A 62 5.97 36.30 -41.20
C SER A 62 4.53 36.60 -41.67
N GLN A 63 4.03 35.87 -42.66
CA GLN A 63 2.71 36.04 -43.26
C GLN A 63 1.73 34.94 -42.81
N ALA A 64 2.23 33.76 -42.46
CA ALA A 64 1.43 32.60 -42.05
C ALA A 64 0.40 32.89 -40.93
N PRO A 65 -0.85 32.37 -41.04
CA PRO A 65 -1.95 32.60 -40.10
C PRO A 65 -1.81 31.76 -38.81
N VAL A 66 -0.75 32.03 -38.04
CA VAL A 66 -0.38 31.30 -36.82
C VAL A 66 -0.07 32.25 -35.66
N SER A 67 -0.30 31.80 -34.42
CA SER A 67 -0.12 32.63 -33.22
C SER A 67 1.32 33.11 -33.05
N SER A 68 1.53 34.23 -32.35
CA SER A 68 2.88 34.80 -32.11
C SER A 68 3.83 33.85 -31.36
N GLN A 69 3.30 32.84 -30.66
CA GLN A 69 4.09 31.79 -30.02
C GLN A 69 4.51 30.70 -31.02
N VAL A 70 3.59 30.22 -31.87
CA VAL A 70 3.90 29.23 -32.92
C VAL A 70 4.81 29.84 -33.98
N ARG A 71 4.55 31.10 -34.38
CA ARG A 71 5.37 31.87 -35.32
C ARG A 71 6.83 31.95 -34.89
N ARG A 72 7.10 32.21 -33.60
CA ARG A 72 8.48 32.24 -33.04
C ARG A 72 9.17 30.88 -33.07
N LYS A 73 8.43 29.77 -32.90
CA LYS A 73 9.00 28.41 -33.00
C LYS A 73 9.29 28.03 -34.44
N LEU A 74 8.38 28.32 -35.37
CA LEU A 74 8.60 28.13 -36.81
C LEU A 74 9.79 28.96 -37.31
N ALA A 75 9.93 30.21 -36.88
CA ALA A 75 11.06 31.07 -37.23
C ALA A 75 12.43 30.60 -36.70
N SER A 76 12.47 29.63 -35.79
CA SER A 76 13.72 28.96 -35.36
C SER A 76 14.10 27.73 -36.20
N VAL A 77 13.26 27.35 -37.17
CA VAL A 77 13.52 26.30 -38.17
C VAL A 77 13.91 26.98 -39.48
N GLU A 78 15.01 26.59 -40.12
CA GLU A 78 15.41 27.18 -41.40
C GLU A 78 14.63 26.60 -42.59
N ARG A 79 14.47 25.27 -42.61
CA ARG A 79 13.74 24.49 -43.62
C ARG A 79 13.01 23.32 -42.97
N LEU A 80 11.85 22.94 -43.50
CA LEU A 80 11.05 21.84 -42.93
C LEU A 80 11.64 20.45 -43.20
N ALA A 81 12.18 20.18 -44.40
CA ALA A 81 12.64 18.83 -44.78
C ALA A 81 13.69 18.22 -43.83
N PRO A 82 14.72 18.94 -43.32
CA PRO A 82 15.65 18.41 -42.31
C PRO A 82 15.01 18.11 -40.94
N VAL A 83 13.85 18.70 -40.63
CA VAL A 83 13.07 18.36 -39.43
C VAL A 83 12.26 17.10 -39.68
N ALA A 84 11.60 16.99 -40.84
CA ALA A 84 10.89 15.77 -41.25
C ALA A 84 11.82 14.55 -41.24
N TRP A 85 13.01 14.68 -41.85
CA TRP A 85 14.02 13.62 -41.91
C TRP A 85 14.44 13.16 -40.51
N ARG A 86 14.77 14.09 -39.60
CA ARG A 86 15.17 13.77 -38.22
C ARG A 86 14.06 13.05 -37.43
N VAL A 87 12.80 13.43 -37.64
CA VAL A 87 11.65 12.77 -37.00
C VAL A 87 11.44 11.37 -37.61
N TRP A 88 11.59 11.23 -38.92
CA TRP A 88 11.50 9.94 -39.63
C TRP A 88 12.60 8.96 -39.18
N GLU A 89 13.87 9.40 -39.12
CA GLU A 89 14.98 8.61 -38.58
C GLU A 89 14.75 8.19 -37.13
N ALA A 90 14.31 9.12 -36.27
CA ALA A 90 13.98 8.81 -34.87
C ALA A 90 12.85 7.77 -34.77
N CYS A 91 11.85 7.81 -35.66
CA CYS A 91 10.83 6.78 -35.73
C CYS A 91 11.44 5.41 -36.08
N ARG A 92 12.23 5.34 -37.16
CA ARG A 92 12.90 4.10 -37.59
C ARG A 92 13.79 3.51 -36.49
N ALA A 93 14.61 4.34 -35.84
CA ALA A 93 15.52 3.93 -34.77
C ALA A 93 14.79 3.37 -33.54
N SER A 94 13.59 3.87 -33.24
CA SER A 94 12.74 3.37 -32.15
C SER A 94 11.76 2.25 -32.57
N GLY A 95 11.84 1.75 -33.80
CA GLY A 95 10.91 0.76 -34.34
C GLY A 95 9.46 1.26 -34.45
N MET A 96 9.27 2.57 -34.59
CA MET A 96 7.98 3.24 -34.83
C MET A 96 7.75 3.42 -36.33
N LYS A 97 6.51 3.17 -36.76
CA LYS A 97 6.00 3.54 -38.09
C LYS A 97 5.18 4.83 -37.99
N VAL A 98 4.95 5.48 -39.12
CA VAL A 98 4.14 6.69 -39.23
C VAL A 98 2.96 6.43 -40.15
N ALA A 99 1.76 6.90 -39.79
CA ALA A 99 0.56 6.88 -40.61
C ALA A 99 0.06 8.32 -40.78
N PHE A 100 -0.11 8.75 -42.03
CA PHE A 100 -0.75 10.00 -42.38
C PHE A 100 -2.25 9.78 -42.60
N GLN A 101 -3.07 10.79 -42.29
CA GLN A 101 -4.53 10.73 -42.50
C GLN A 101 -4.84 10.38 -43.97
N GLY A 102 -5.68 9.35 -44.18
CA GLY A 102 -6.01 8.81 -45.51
C GLY A 102 -5.16 7.61 -45.97
N GLN A 103 -4.15 7.18 -45.20
CA GLN A 103 -3.45 5.90 -45.43
C GLN A 103 -4.13 4.75 -44.66
N ALA A 104 -4.03 3.52 -45.16
CA ALA A 104 -4.68 2.34 -44.56
C ALA A 104 -4.27 2.05 -43.10
N ALA A 105 -3.06 2.45 -42.67
CA ALA A 105 -2.61 2.33 -41.28
C ALA A 105 -3.18 3.41 -40.34
N TYR A 106 -3.90 4.40 -40.88
CA TYR A 106 -4.57 5.45 -40.10
C TYR A 106 -6.01 5.03 -39.78
N PRO A 107 -6.47 5.09 -38.52
CA PRO A 107 -7.85 4.76 -38.15
C PRO A 107 -8.90 5.60 -38.87
N GLU A 108 -9.63 5.00 -39.81
CA GLU A 108 -10.69 5.68 -40.61
C GLU A 108 -11.68 6.45 -39.74
N ARG A 109 -12.25 5.80 -38.71
CA ARG A 109 -13.18 6.43 -37.75
C ARG A 109 -12.59 7.64 -37.03
N LEU A 110 -11.27 7.69 -36.81
CA LEU A 110 -10.60 8.83 -36.20
C LEU A 110 -10.40 9.98 -37.20
N ALA A 111 -10.35 9.70 -38.51
CA ALA A 111 -10.28 10.73 -39.54
C ALA A 111 -11.61 11.51 -39.69
N GLU A 112 -12.72 11.00 -39.15
CA GLU A 112 -14.02 11.68 -39.03
C GLU A 112 -14.02 12.82 -37.97
N VAL A 113 -13.03 12.86 -37.07
CA VAL A 113 -13.02 13.75 -35.90
C VAL A 113 -12.46 15.14 -36.25
N GLU A 114 -13.14 16.20 -35.79
CA GLU A 114 -12.80 17.61 -36.11
C GLU A 114 -11.35 18.00 -35.74
N ASP A 115 -10.78 17.41 -34.67
CA ASP A 115 -9.42 17.63 -34.21
C ASP A 115 -8.52 16.38 -34.29
N ALA A 116 -8.79 15.54 -35.30
CA ALA A 116 -7.95 14.41 -35.69
C ALA A 116 -6.49 14.84 -35.88
N PRO A 117 -5.51 14.08 -35.35
CA PRO A 117 -4.10 14.35 -35.59
C PRO A 117 -3.74 13.94 -37.03
N PRO A 118 -3.20 14.85 -37.88
CA PRO A 118 -2.91 14.55 -39.29
C PRO A 118 -1.79 13.53 -39.48
N VAL A 119 -1.04 13.24 -38.41
CA VAL A 119 0.03 12.25 -38.32
C VAL A 119 -0.16 11.43 -37.04
N LEU A 120 -0.10 10.11 -37.15
CA LEU A 120 0.00 9.17 -36.04
C LEU A 120 1.31 8.39 -36.10
N PHE A 121 1.92 8.19 -34.94
CA PHE A 121 3.05 7.29 -34.73
C PHE A 121 2.51 5.97 -34.19
N TYR A 122 2.93 4.83 -34.73
CA TYR A 122 2.40 3.52 -34.32
C TYR A 122 3.45 2.41 -34.23
N ARG A 123 3.17 1.39 -33.41
CA ARG A 123 3.94 0.13 -33.31
C ARG A 123 2.96 -1.04 -33.27
N GLY A 124 3.15 -2.02 -34.15
CA GLY A 124 2.22 -3.13 -34.39
C GLY A 124 1.79 -3.20 -35.86
N VAL A 125 0.79 -4.03 -36.13
CA VAL A 125 0.14 -4.17 -37.44
C VAL A 125 -1.36 -3.87 -37.24
N PRO A 126 -1.88 -2.74 -37.75
CA PRO A 126 -3.32 -2.46 -37.70
C PRO A 126 -4.11 -3.53 -38.46
N GLY A 127 -5.06 -4.17 -37.78
CA GLY A 127 -6.06 -5.01 -38.42
C GLY A 127 -7.19 -4.18 -39.03
N LEU A 128 -8.17 -4.88 -39.61
CA LEU A 128 -9.36 -4.30 -40.22
C LEU A 128 -10.63 -4.81 -39.50
N PRO A 129 -10.85 -4.43 -38.23
CA PRO A 129 -12.01 -4.88 -37.47
C PRO A 129 -13.27 -4.16 -37.94
N ARG A 130 -14.33 -4.92 -38.25
CA ARG A 130 -15.63 -4.35 -38.70
C ARG A 130 -16.32 -3.50 -37.62
N ARG A 131 -15.97 -3.67 -36.33
CA ARG A 131 -16.41 -2.85 -35.19
C ARG A 131 -15.34 -2.75 -34.09
N ARG A 132 -15.29 -1.60 -33.40
CA ARG A 132 -14.40 -1.32 -32.25
C ARG A 132 -15.15 -0.71 -31.06
N LEU A 133 -14.80 -1.13 -29.84
CA LEU A 133 -15.33 -0.60 -28.59
C LEU A 133 -14.23 0.07 -27.76
N ALA A 134 -14.40 1.34 -27.42
CA ALA A 134 -13.55 2.00 -26.43
C ALA A 134 -13.91 1.52 -25.02
N MET A 135 -13.03 0.77 -24.35
CA MET A 135 -13.26 0.22 -23.02
C MET A 135 -12.32 0.86 -21.99
N VAL A 136 -12.84 1.78 -21.17
CA VAL A 136 -12.03 2.63 -20.28
C VAL A 136 -12.48 2.55 -18.82
N GLY A 137 -11.57 2.85 -17.90
CA GLY A 137 -11.92 3.02 -16.49
C GLY A 137 -10.77 3.47 -15.58
N SER A 138 -11.04 3.42 -14.28
CA SER A 138 -10.12 3.91 -13.24
C SER A 138 -8.80 3.15 -13.22
N ARG A 139 -7.72 3.88 -12.91
CA ARG A 139 -6.42 3.30 -12.54
C ARG A 139 -6.46 2.56 -11.20
N HIS A 140 -7.44 2.92 -10.37
CA HIS A 140 -7.74 2.32 -9.07
C HIS A 140 -9.26 2.08 -9.00
N PRO A 141 -9.76 0.96 -9.57
CA PRO A 141 -11.14 0.54 -9.38
C PRO A 141 -11.29 -0.25 -8.06
N ASP A 142 -12.51 -0.61 -7.72
CA ASP A 142 -12.87 -1.37 -6.53
C ASP A 142 -12.22 -2.77 -6.46
N GLN A 143 -12.03 -3.27 -5.23
CA GLN A 143 -11.29 -4.51 -4.97
C GLN A 143 -11.97 -5.71 -5.64
N GLY A 144 -11.32 -6.30 -6.65
CA GLY A 144 -11.83 -7.43 -7.43
C GLY A 144 -12.43 -7.05 -8.79
N PHE A 145 -12.52 -5.76 -9.14
CA PHE A 145 -13.10 -5.33 -10.41
C PHE A 145 -12.20 -5.62 -11.63
N LEU A 146 -10.87 -5.70 -11.47
CA LEU A 146 -9.96 -5.96 -12.60
C LEU A 146 -10.17 -7.33 -13.28
N PRO A 147 -10.34 -8.46 -12.55
CA PRO A 147 -10.81 -9.71 -13.12
C PRO A 147 -12.15 -9.61 -13.87
N PHE A 148 -13.09 -8.79 -13.40
CA PHE A 148 -14.35 -8.54 -14.11
C PHE A 148 -14.09 -7.82 -15.45
N ALA A 149 -13.35 -6.71 -15.43
CA ALA A 149 -13.02 -5.93 -16.64
C ALA A 149 -12.28 -6.77 -17.69
N ARG A 150 -11.33 -7.62 -17.25
CA ARG A 150 -10.62 -8.58 -18.11
C ARG A 150 -11.57 -9.59 -18.74
N ARG A 151 -12.47 -10.20 -17.96
CA ARG A 151 -13.48 -11.14 -18.48
C ARG A 151 -14.46 -10.48 -19.45
N PHE A 152 -14.93 -9.27 -19.14
CA PHE A 152 -15.86 -8.55 -20.02
C PHE A 152 -15.20 -8.22 -21.36
N ALA A 153 -13.97 -7.70 -21.35
CA ALA A 153 -13.23 -7.42 -22.59
C ALA A 153 -12.92 -8.69 -23.39
N ARG A 154 -12.67 -9.82 -22.72
CA ARG A 154 -12.54 -11.14 -23.36
C ARG A 154 -13.84 -11.55 -24.08
N GLN A 155 -15.00 -11.34 -23.47
CA GLN A 155 -16.31 -11.62 -24.09
C GLN A 155 -16.62 -10.70 -25.28
N VAL A 156 -16.21 -9.42 -25.21
CA VAL A 156 -16.30 -8.48 -26.35
C VAL A 156 -15.37 -8.92 -27.48
N ALA A 157 -14.12 -9.27 -27.18
CA ALA A 157 -13.15 -9.75 -28.17
C ALA A 157 -13.59 -11.05 -28.87
N ALA A 158 -14.18 -12.00 -28.12
CA ALA A 158 -14.72 -13.26 -28.67
C ALA A 158 -15.81 -13.04 -29.74
N SER A 159 -16.54 -11.92 -29.67
CA SER A 159 -17.54 -11.52 -30.69
C SER A 159 -16.95 -10.78 -31.90
N GLY A 160 -15.62 -10.80 -32.08
CA GLY A 160 -14.94 -10.12 -33.19
C GLY A 160 -14.91 -8.59 -33.09
N VAL A 161 -15.15 -8.03 -31.91
CA VAL A 161 -15.11 -6.57 -31.65
C VAL A 161 -13.75 -6.17 -31.10
N GLY A 162 -13.03 -5.30 -31.82
CA GLY A 162 -11.72 -4.80 -31.39
C GLY A 162 -11.80 -3.90 -30.16
N VAL A 163 -10.90 -4.09 -29.19
CA VAL A 163 -10.90 -3.34 -27.92
C VAL A 163 -9.93 -2.16 -27.98
N VAL A 164 -10.45 -0.94 -27.85
CA VAL A 164 -9.66 0.30 -27.86
C VAL A 164 -9.55 0.87 -26.44
N SER A 165 -8.37 1.26 -25.98
CA SER A 165 -8.20 1.87 -24.65
C SER A 165 -6.89 2.65 -24.52
N GLY A 166 -6.56 3.13 -23.32
CA GLY A 166 -5.40 3.97 -23.06
C GLY A 166 -4.10 3.26 -22.65
N ALA A 167 -4.14 1.93 -22.43
CA ALA A 167 -3.05 1.17 -21.78
C ALA A 167 -2.56 1.77 -20.44
N ALA A 168 -3.42 2.52 -19.75
CA ALA A 168 -3.17 2.95 -18.38
C ALA A 168 -3.16 1.75 -17.42
N SER A 169 -2.57 1.92 -16.23
CA SER A 169 -2.79 0.98 -15.12
C SER A 169 -4.28 0.87 -14.77
N GLY A 170 -4.67 -0.20 -14.07
CA GLY A 170 -6.07 -0.45 -13.72
C GLY A 170 -6.89 -0.98 -14.91
N VAL A 171 -8.09 -0.43 -15.13
CA VAL A 171 -9.11 -0.97 -16.04
C VAL A 171 -8.61 -1.06 -17.48
N ASP A 172 -8.05 0.01 -18.05
CA ASP A 172 -7.59 0.05 -19.45
C ASP A 172 -6.68 -1.15 -19.79
N ARG A 173 -5.66 -1.41 -18.96
CA ARG A 173 -4.77 -2.58 -19.10
C ARG A 173 -5.48 -3.91 -18.87
N ALA A 174 -6.47 -3.99 -17.99
CA ALA A 174 -7.27 -5.20 -17.80
C ALA A 174 -8.14 -5.50 -19.04
N CYS A 175 -8.71 -4.48 -19.68
CA CYS A 175 -9.43 -4.63 -20.94
C CYS A 175 -8.53 -5.17 -22.05
N HIS A 176 -7.36 -4.58 -22.22
CA HIS A 176 -6.36 -5.03 -23.19
C HIS A 176 -5.93 -6.47 -22.97
N TRP A 177 -5.62 -6.87 -21.73
CA TRP A 177 -5.33 -8.27 -21.40
C TRP A 177 -6.49 -9.21 -21.72
N GLY A 178 -7.74 -8.77 -21.51
CA GLY A 178 -8.92 -9.56 -21.85
C GLY A 178 -9.05 -9.83 -23.35
N ALA A 179 -8.77 -8.83 -24.18
CA ALA A 179 -8.74 -9.00 -25.63
C ALA A 179 -7.59 -9.93 -26.08
N LEU A 180 -6.38 -9.69 -25.55
CA LEU A 180 -5.20 -10.50 -25.85
C LEU A 180 -5.36 -11.97 -25.44
N ASP A 181 -6.08 -12.27 -24.36
CA ASP A 181 -6.37 -13.63 -23.90
C ASP A 181 -7.16 -14.45 -24.93
N GLU A 182 -8.02 -13.81 -25.71
CA GLU A 182 -8.83 -14.44 -26.78
C GLU A 182 -8.12 -14.40 -28.15
N GLY A 183 -6.95 -13.74 -28.24
CA GLY A 183 -6.33 -13.41 -29.52
C GLY A 183 -7.08 -12.34 -30.32
N GLY A 184 -7.99 -11.60 -29.68
CA GLY A 184 -8.77 -10.54 -30.32
C GLY A 184 -8.01 -9.22 -30.42
N GLU A 185 -8.34 -8.43 -31.44
CA GLU A 185 -7.64 -7.20 -31.78
C GLU A 185 -7.74 -6.13 -30.67
N THR A 186 -6.62 -5.48 -30.37
CA THR A 186 -6.55 -4.45 -29.31
C THR A 186 -5.67 -3.27 -29.68
N TRP A 187 -6.20 -2.06 -29.51
CA TRP A 187 -5.55 -0.79 -29.88
C TRP A 187 -5.37 0.12 -28.66
N ALA A 188 -4.13 0.47 -28.36
CA ALA A 188 -3.76 1.33 -27.25
C ALA A 188 -3.32 2.72 -27.74
N PHE A 189 -4.03 3.78 -27.37
CA PHE A 189 -3.56 5.15 -27.59
C PHE A 189 -2.78 5.64 -26.37
N LEU A 190 -1.61 6.25 -26.56
CA LEU A 190 -0.73 6.69 -25.47
C LEU A 190 -0.68 8.21 -25.28
N GLY A 191 -0.57 8.63 -24.02
CA GLY A 191 -0.31 10.02 -23.64
C GLY A 191 1.17 10.44 -23.76
N SER A 192 2.01 9.58 -24.32
CA SER A 192 3.45 9.75 -24.59
C SER A 192 3.77 9.27 -26.01
N ALA A 193 4.96 9.60 -26.49
CA ALA A 193 5.56 8.96 -27.66
C ALA A 193 5.91 7.48 -27.37
N LEU A 194 6.02 6.65 -28.40
CA LEU A 194 6.15 5.19 -28.23
C LEU A 194 7.58 4.71 -27.91
N ASP A 195 8.53 5.65 -27.85
CA ASP A 195 9.87 5.53 -27.28
C ASP A 195 9.93 6.05 -25.81
N ALA A 196 8.86 6.68 -25.33
CA ALA A 196 8.75 7.32 -24.02
C ALA A 196 7.69 6.63 -23.13
N LEU A 197 7.70 5.30 -23.13
CA LEU A 197 6.78 4.43 -22.39
C LEU A 197 7.04 4.43 -20.87
N ASP A 198 5.99 4.25 -20.07
CA ASP A 198 6.15 3.88 -18.66
C ASP A 198 6.43 2.38 -18.47
N THR A 199 6.87 1.97 -17.27
CA THR A 199 7.26 0.58 -16.96
C THR A 199 6.13 -0.44 -17.15
N ALA A 200 4.86 -0.02 -17.06
CA ALA A 200 3.72 -0.90 -17.31
C ALA A 200 3.38 -1.00 -18.80
N GLN A 201 3.50 0.10 -19.54
CA GLN A 201 3.34 0.15 -21.00
C GLN A 201 4.46 -0.63 -21.71
N ALA A 202 5.71 -0.46 -21.27
CA ALA A 202 6.87 -1.17 -21.80
C ALA A 202 6.78 -2.70 -21.60
N ARG A 203 6.19 -3.15 -20.48
CA ARG A 203 5.88 -4.58 -20.23
C ARG A 203 4.68 -5.10 -21.02
N LEU A 204 3.75 -4.22 -21.41
CA LEU A 204 2.56 -4.60 -22.16
C LEU A 204 2.83 -4.67 -23.68
N LEU A 205 3.80 -3.88 -24.18
CA LEU A 205 4.10 -3.76 -25.60
C LEU A 205 4.48 -5.10 -26.28
N PRO A 206 5.38 -5.96 -25.76
CA PRO A 206 5.70 -7.23 -26.42
C PRO A 206 4.45 -8.08 -26.67
N HIS A 207 3.66 -8.31 -25.61
CA HIS A 207 2.42 -9.08 -25.68
C HIS A 207 1.36 -8.50 -26.62
N PHE A 208 1.39 -7.18 -26.88
CA PHE A 208 0.61 -6.57 -27.96
C PHE A 208 1.13 -7.00 -29.33
N LEU A 209 2.42 -6.76 -29.60
CA LEU A 209 3.03 -7.01 -30.91
C LEU A 209 2.94 -8.50 -31.28
N ASP A 210 3.18 -9.40 -30.32
CA ASP A 210 3.14 -10.86 -30.49
C ASP A 210 1.74 -11.42 -30.81
N ARG A 211 0.67 -10.61 -30.64
CA ARG A 211 -0.73 -10.99 -30.86
C ARG A 211 -1.49 -9.99 -31.75
N GLY A 212 -0.79 -9.22 -32.58
CA GLY A 212 -1.40 -8.31 -33.56
C GLY A 212 -2.06 -7.05 -32.96
N GLY A 213 -1.80 -6.73 -31.69
CA GLY A 213 -2.21 -5.47 -31.07
C GLY A 213 -1.36 -4.28 -31.55
N VAL A 214 -1.91 -3.07 -31.47
CA VAL A 214 -1.24 -1.84 -31.91
C VAL A 214 -1.17 -0.79 -30.80
N PHE A 215 -0.01 -0.17 -30.64
CA PHE A 215 0.17 1.07 -29.90
C PHE A 215 0.16 2.27 -30.87
N PHE A 216 -0.60 3.31 -30.56
CA PHE A 216 -0.71 4.57 -31.31
C PHE A 216 -0.36 5.78 -30.42
N SER A 217 0.21 6.82 -31.01
CA SER A 217 0.35 8.15 -30.39
C SER A 217 0.26 9.26 -31.42
N GLU A 218 -0.27 10.42 -31.02
CA GLU A 218 -0.18 11.65 -31.81
C GLU A 218 1.13 12.42 -31.55
N LEU A 219 1.97 11.95 -30.62
CA LEU A 219 3.15 12.67 -30.13
C LEU A 219 4.44 12.15 -30.80
N PRO A 220 5.31 13.04 -31.32
CA PRO A 220 6.56 12.65 -31.95
C PRO A 220 7.59 12.09 -30.94
N PRO A 221 8.61 11.34 -31.40
CA PRO A 221 9.67 10.76 -30.57
C PRO A 221 10.21 11.69 -29.46
N GLY A 222 10.48 11.10 -28.29
CA GLY A 222 11.03 11.75 -27.11
C GLY A 222 10.01 12.47 -26.21
N VAL A 223 8.76 12.65 -26.65
CA VAL A 223 7.74 13.37 -25.86
C VAL A 223 7.17 12.46 -24.75
N ARG A 224 7.62 12.70 -23.52
CA ARG A 224 7.11 12.05 -22.30
C ARG A 224 5.70 12.53 -21.93
N ALA A 225 4.95 11.66 -21.25
CA ALA A 225 3.59 11.98 -20.80
C ALA A 225 3.56 13.09 -19.73
N SER A 226 2.51 13.91 -19.78
CA SER A 226 2.25 14.99 -18.83
C SER A 226 0.79 14.95 -18.33
N THR A 227 0.46 15.83 -17.39
CA THR A 227 -0.93 16.06 -16.95
C THR A 227 -1.84 16.62 -18.05
N THR A 228 -1.28 17.17 -19.14
CA THR A 228 -2.05 17.74 -20.26
C THR A 228 -2.14 16.81 -21.47
N THR A 229 -1.14 15.95 -21.72
CA THR A 229 -1.21 14.98 -22.82
C THR A 229 -2.10 13.79 -22.50
N PHE A 230 -2.15 13.34 -21.23
CA PHE A 230 -2.92 12.15 -20.83
C PHE A 230 -4.44 12.32 -21.03
N PRO A 231 -5.08 13.46 -20.67
CA PRO A 231 -6.49 13.70 -20.99
C PRO A 231 -6.70 13.99 -22.48
N ARG A 232 -5.83 14.80 -23.11
CA ARG A 232 -5.91 15.15 -24.55
C ARG A 232 -5.99 13.89 -25.44
N ARG A 233 -5.25 12.84 -25.11
CA ARG A 233 -5.25 11.56 -25.83
C ARG A 233 -6.64 10.87 -25.84
N ASN A 234 -7.51 11.10 -24.86
CA ASN A 234 -8.73 10.31 -24.70
C ASN A 234 -9.72 10.47 -25.87
N ARG A 235 -9.73 11.63 -26.52
CA ARG A 235 -10.51 11.86 -27.75
C ARG A 235 -10.11 10.95 -28.93
N LEU A 236 -8.88 10.41 -28.91
CA LEU A 236 -8.39 9.48 -29.94
C LEU A 236 -8.94 8.07 -29.69
N ILE A 237 -9.09 7.67 -28.42
CA ILE A 237 -9.70 6.39 -28.01
C ILE A 237 -11.16 6.33 -28.46
N SER A 238 -11.94 7.38 -28.17
CA SER A 238 -13.33 7.48 -28.61
C SER A 238 -13.45 7.66 -30.13
N GLY A 239 -12.58 8.47 -30.74
CA GLY A 239 -12.61 8.75 -32.18
C GLY A 239 -12.38 7.50 -33.03
N ALA A 240 -11.40 6.68 -32.66
CA ALA A 240 -11.09 5.40 -33.32
C ALA A 240 -12.13 4.28 -33.06
N SER A 241 -13.17 4.53 -32.28
CA SER A 241 -14.16 3.53 -31.86
C SER A 241 -15.56 3.79 -32.41
N ASP A 242 -16.36 2.74 -32.52
CA ASP A 242 -17.78 2.82 -32.90
C ASP A 242 -18.67 3.22 -31.70
N ALA A 243 -18.28 2.84 -30.47
CA ALA A 243 -18.94 3.21 -29.21
C ALA A 243 -17.92 3.31 -28.05
N VAL A 244 -18.34 3.90 -26.92
CA VAL A 244 -17.54 4.02 -25.68
C VAL A 244 -18.25 3.33 -24.52
N LEU A 245 -17.52 2.53 -23.73
CA LEU A 245 -17.99 1.90 -22.49
C LEU A 245 -17.06 2.28 -21.33
N VAL A 246 -17.64 2.97 -20.34
CA VAL A 246 -16.98 3.26 -19.06
C VAL A 246 -17.35 2.14 -18.06
N LEU A 247 -16.42 1.22 -17.82
CA LEU A 247 -16.67 0.06 -16.94
C LEU A 247 -16.68 0.45 -15.46
N ARG A 248 -15.75 1.31 -15.04
CA ARG A 248 -15.68 1.80 -13.66
C ARG A 248 -14.93 3.12 -13.60
N ALA A 249 -15.57 4.16 -13.10
CA ALA A 249 -15.03 5.51 -12.99
C ALA A 249 -15.63 6.23 -11.78
N GLY A 250 -14.77 6.76 -10.90
CA GLY A 250 -15.17 7.72 -9.87
C GLY A 250 -15.32 9.13 -10.46
N LYS A 251 -15.78 10.09 -9.65
CA LYS A 251 -16.05 11.48 -10.10
C LYS A 251 -14.84 12.15 -10.77
N ASP A 252 -13.64 11.93 -10.24
CA ASP A 252 -12.40 12.55 -10.74
C ASP A 252 -11.64 11.67 -11.75
N SER A 253 -12.32 10.67 -12.35
CA SER A 253 -11.67 9.69 -13.22
C SER A 253 -11.49 10.22 -14.64
N GLY A 254 -10.25 10.25 -15.13
CA GLY A 254 -9.94 10.70 -16.49
C GLY A 254 -10.65 9.93 -17.61
N SER A 255 -11.21 8.75 -17.33
CA SER A 255 -12.08 7.99 -18.23
C SER A 255 -13.36 8.74 -18.62
N LEU A 256 -13.82 9.67 -17.78
CA LEU A 256 -15.00 10.50 -18.06
C LEU A 256 -14.76 11.46 -19.24
N TYR A 257 -13.53 11.98 -19.42
CA TYR A 257 -13.17 12.74 -20.62
C TYR A 257 -13.26 11.91 -21.91
N THR A 258 -13.16 10.56 -21.84
CA THR A 258 -13.40 9.67 -23.00
C THR A 258 -14.90 9.55 -23.30
N ALA A 259 -15.75 9.56 -22.28
CA ALA A 259 -17.21 9.58 -22.43
C ALA A 259 -17.69 10.93 -23.00
N GLU A 260 -17.16 12.05 -22.48
CA GLU A 260 -17.40 13.40 -22.99
C GLU A 260 -16.97 13.53 -24.46
N ALA A 261 -15.74 13.12 -24.79
CA ALA A 261 -15.26 13.13 -26.17
C ALA A 261 -16.09 12.21 -27.09
N GLY A 262 -16.50 11.03 -26.61
CA GLY A 262 -17.41 10.15 -27.33
C GLY A 262 -18.75 10.81 -27.66
N ARG A 263 -19.37 11.48 -26.69
CA ARG A 263 -20.61 12.26 -26.89
C ARG A 263 -20.42 13.38 -27.91
N ALA A 264 -19.32 14.15 -27.81
CA ALA A 264 -18.99 15.23 -28.75
C ALA A 264 -18.73 14.71 -30.18
N GLN A 265 -18.22 13.48 -30.31
CA GLN A 265 -17.97 12.80 -31.60
C GLN A 265 -19.17 11.98 -32.11
N GLY A 266 -20.36 12.13 -31.49
CA GLY A 266 -21.57 11.42 -31.89
C GLY A 266 -21.53 9.90 -31.68
N ARG A 267 -20.60 9.39 -30.87
CA ARG A 267 -20.48 7.96 -30.55
C ARG A 267 -21.46 7.59 -29.43
N PRO A 268 -22.17 6.44 -29.51
CA PRO A 268 -22.92 5.90 -28.38
C PRO A 268 -22.00 5.70 -27.16
N VAL A 269 -22.45 6.15 -26.00
CA VAL A 269 -21.72 6.01 -24.73
C VAL A 269 -22.52 5.18 -23.76
N PHE A 270 -21.85 4.21 -23.13
CA PHE A 270 -22.34 3.33 -22.09
C PHE A 270 -21.57 3.55 -20.80
N ALA A 271 -22.24 3.35 -19.67
CA ALA A 271 -21.60 3.22 -18.38
C ALA A 271 -22.15 1.99 -17.64
N MET A 272 -21.26 1.26 -16.98
CA MET A 272 -21.66 0.15 -16.14
C MET A 272 -21.98 0.66 -14.73
N PRO A 273 -23.18 0.38 -14.18
CA PRO A 273 -23.53 0.82 -12.84
C PRO A 273 -22.63 0.15 -11.78
N GLY A 274 -22.57 0.77 -10.61
CA GLY A 274 -21.93 0.18 -9.43
C GLY A 274 -22.67 0.57 -8.17
N ASP A 275 -22.24 0.02 -7.03
CA ASP A 275 -22.85 0.36 -5.75
C ASP A 275 -22.68 1.87 -5.48
N VAL A 276 -23.76 2.54 -5.08
CA VAL A 276 -23.74 3.99 -4.79
C VAL A 276 -22.84 4.35 -3.59
N ARG A 277 -22.37 3.34 -2.84
CA ARG A 277 -21.39 3.45 -1.75
C ARG A 277 -19.94 3.37 -2.22
N GLN A 278 -19.67 2.92 -3.45
CA GLN A 278 -18.34 2.85 -4.04
C GLN A 278 -17.98 4.19 -4.71
N GLU A 279 -17.01 4.93 -4.17
CA GLU A 279 -16.54 6.19 -4.78
C GLU A 279 -15.97 5.95 -6.19
N GLU A 280 -15.43 4.75 -6.44
CA GLU A 280 -14.91 4.28 -7.73
C GLU A 280 -15.99 4.07 -8.80
N ALA A 281 -17.27 3.97 -8.42
CA ALA A 281 -18.40 3.83 -9.35
C ALA A 281 -19.19 5.14 -9.54
N ALA A 282 -18.90 6.18 -8.75
CA ALA A 282 -19.72 7.38 -8.66
C ALA A 282 -19.80 8.19 -9.98
N GLY A 283 -18.77 8.14 -10.82
CA GLY A 283 -18.74 8.76 -12.15
C GLY A 283 -19.57 7.98 -13.18
N CYS A 284 -19.49 6.64 -13.18
CA CYS A 284 -20.41 5.82 -13.99
C CYS A 284 -21.87 6.06 -13.60
N ASN A 285 -22.17 6.05 -12.30
CA ASN A 285 -23.52 6.30 -11.79
C ASN A 285 -23.99 7.73 -12.11
N ALA A 286 -23.10 8.73 -12.17
CA ALA A 286 -23.44 10.08 -12.61
C ALA A 286 -23.79 10.12 -14.11
N LEU A 287 -22.98 9.50 -14.99
CA LEU A 287 -23.27 9.41 -16.42
C LEU A 287 -24.64 8.79 -16.69
N LEU A 288 -25.00 7.73 -15.96
CA LEU A 288 -26.31 7.08 -16.07
C LEU A 288 -27.45 7.97 -15.55
N ARG A 289 -27.29 8.55 -14.35
CA ARG A 289 -28.30 9.40 -13.70
C ARG A 289 -28.63 10.65 -14.54
N ASN A 290 -27.63 11.23 -15.18
CA ASN A 290 -27.77 12.44 -15.98
C ASN A 290 -28.30 12.16 -17.41
N GLY A 291 -28.51 10.89 -17.79
CA GLY A 291 -28.85 10.51 -19.17
C GLY A 291 -27.70 10.71 -20.16
N GLU A 292 -26.46 10.79 -19.67
CA GLU A 292 -25.28 11.05 -20.49
C GLU A 292 -24.71 9.77 -21.13
N ALA A 293 -25.00 8.61 -20.53
CA ALA A 293 -24.67 7.29 -21.05
C ALA A 293 -25.84 6.30 -20.87
N ALA A 294 -25.89 5.29 -21.73
CA ALA A 294 -26.80 4.14 -21.58
C ALA A 294 -26.27 3.16 -20.51
N VAL A 295 -27.19 2.45 -19.84
CA VAL A 295 -26.84 1.38 -18.90
C VAL A 295 -26.23 0.21 -19.68
N CYS A 296 -25.10 -0.32 -19.21
CA CYS A 296 -24.55 -1.59 -19.65
C CYS A 296 -24.42 -2.54 -18.45
N LEU A 297 -25.16 -3.64 -18.47
CA LEU A 297 -25.10 -4.73 -17.50
C LEU A 297 -24.31 -5.92 -18.06
N GLY A 298 -24.38 -6.14 -19.38
CA GLY A 298 -23.67 -7.22 -20.08
C GLY A 298 -23.21 -6.82 -21.49
N PRO A 299 -22.42 -7.68 -22.17
CA PRO A 299 -22.02 -7.45 -23.57
C PRO A 299 -23.22 -7.28 -24.53
N ASP A 300 -24.37 -7.90 -24.24
CA ASP A 300 -25.61 -7.82 -25.03
C ASP A 300 -26.11 -6.38 -25.27
N ASP A 301 -25.92 -5.50 -24.29
CA ASP A 301 -26.30 -4.08 -24.39
C ASP A 301 -25.45 -3.37 -25.44
N VAL A 302 -24.19 -3.79 -25.60
CA VAL A 302 -23.22 -3.24 -26.56
C VAL A 302 -23.38 -3.89 -27.93
N TRP A 303 -23.52 -5.22 -28.00
CA TRP A 303 -23.72 -5.97 -29.24
C TRP A 303 -24.92 -5.45 -30.04
N ARG A 304 -26.03 -5.13 -29.35
CA ARG A 304 -27.25 -4.56 -29.94
C ARG A 304 -27.02 -3.22 -30.65
N VAL A 305 -26.12 -2.39 -30.14
CA VAL A 305 -25.81 -1.05 -30.69
C VAL A 305 -24.72 -1.13 -31.76
N LEU A 306 -23.71 -1.99 -31.58
CA LEU A 306 -22.69 -2.25 -32.60
C LEU A 306 -23.22 -3.07 -33.80
N LYS A 307 -24.40 -3.68 -33.65
CA LYS A 307 -25.04 -4.62 -34.59
C LYS A 307 -24.16 -5.85 -34.86
N VAL A 308 -23.75 -6.49 -33.77
CA VAL A 308 -22.91 -7.69 -33.76
C VAL A 308 -23.77 -8.89 -33.34
N ASP A 309 -23.64 -10.01 -34.03
CA ASP A 309 -24.25 -11.28 -33.64
C ASP A 309 -23.27 -12.06 -32.74
N PRO A 310 -23.58 -12.32 -31.46
CA PRO A 310 -22.69 -13.04 -30.56
C PRO A 310 -22.63 -14.56 -30.81
N LEU A 311 -23.49 -15.10 -31.68
CA LEU A 311 -23.45 -16.51 -32.10
C LEU A 311 -22.67 -16.71 -33.41
N ALA A 312 -22.36 -15.63 -34.13
CA ALA A 312 -21.47 -15.64 -35.30
C ALA A 312 -20.01 -15.77 -34.85
N ALA A 313 -19.59 -16.99 -34.50
CA ALA A 313 -18.22 -17.29 -34.10
C ALA A 313 -17.23 -16.95 -35.21
N VAL A 314 -16.44 -15.89 -35.03
CA VAL A 314 -15.31 -15.55 -35.91
C VAL A 314 -14.14 -16.48 -35.57
N PRO A 315 -13.62 -17.28 -36.52
CA PRO A 315 -12.48 -18.14 -36.25
C PRO A 315 -11.23 -17.32 -35.89
N PRO A 316 -10.50 -17.65 -34.80
CA PRO A 316 -9.23 -17.01 -34.48
C PRO A 316 -8.15 -17.39 -35.52
N GLY A 317 -8.06 -16.65 -36.63
CA GLY A 317 -7.00 -16.84 -37.63
C GLY A 317 -7.26 -16.32 -39.04
N THR A 318 -8.49 -15.92 -39.43
CA THR A 318 -8.75 -15.50 -40.82
C THR A 318 -8.29 -14.07 -41.11
N MET A 319 -6.99 -13.89 -41.31
CA MET A 319 -6.49 -12.84 -42.22
C MET A 319 -6.87 -13.26 -43.65
N GLY A 320 -8.03 -12.79 -44.14
CA GLY A 320 -8.33 -12.84 -45.57
C GLY A 320 -7.31 -12.00 -46.35
N SER A 321 -6.97 -12.42 -47.58
CA SER A 321 -6.13 -11.60 -48.45
C SER A 321 -6.86 -10.31 -48.83
N TRP A 322 -6.10 -9.32 -49.33
CA TRP A 322 -6.63 -8.00 -49.69
C TRP A 322 -7.63 -8.00 -50.88
N GLU A 323 -7.85 -9.14 -51.52
CA GLU A 323 -8.53 -9.25 -52.81
C GLU A 323 -10.03 -9.55 -52.67
N ASP A 324 -10.42 -10.39 -51.69
CA ASP A 324 -11.79 -10.91 -51.53
C ASP A 324 -12.83 -9.85 -51.11
N LEU A 325 -12.41 -8.75 -50.48
CA LEU A 325 -13.33 -7.75 -49.90
C LEU A 325 -13.83 -6.68 -50.91
N SER A 326 -13.45 -6.79 -52.19
CA SER A 326 -13.80 -5.79 -53.21
C SER A 326 -15.22 -5.93 -53.81
N ALA A 327 -15.89 -7.07 -53.56
CA ALA A 327 -17.13 -7.44 -54.29
C ALA A 327 -18.45 -6.91 -53.70
N GLU A 328 -18.61 -6.88 -52.36
CA GLU A 328 -19.93 -6.68 -51.72
C GLU A 328 -20.39 -5.20 -51.63
N ALA A 329 -19.54 -4.23 -51.97
CA ALA A 329 -19.80 -2.80 -51.75
C ALA A 329 -20.78 -2.13 -52.74
N LYS A 330 -21.63 -2.89 -53.46
CA LYS A 330 -22.51 -2.37 -54.52
C LYS A 330 -23.93 -2.93 -54.48
N GLY A 331 -24.69 -2.54 -53.45
CA GLY A 331 -26.15 -2.69 -53.38
C GLY A 331 -26.63 -3.05 -51.97
N GLY A 332 -27.63 -2.38 -51.40
CA GLY A 332 -28.32 -1.16 -51.84
C GLY A 332 -29.31 -0.69 -50.78
N LEU A 333 -29.50 0.63 -50.62
CA LEU A 333 -30.54 1.17 -49.75
C LEU A 333 -31.87 1.28 -50.52
N ARG A 334 -32.94 0.67 -49.98
CA ARG A 334 -34.30 1.27 -49.94
C ARG A 334 -35.25 0.50 -49.02
N ASP A 335 -36.06 1.31 -48.32
CA ASP A 335 -37.43 1.09 -47.86
C ASP A 335 -37.82 -0.20 -47.11
N VAL A 336 -38.17 -0.02 -45.83
CA VAL A 336 -39.01 -0.95 -45.07
C VAL A 336 -40.20 -0.16 -44.50
N GLY A 337 -41.39 -0.39 -45.06
CA GLY A 337 -42.65 0.16 -44.53
C GLY A 337 -43.19 -0.65 -43.33
N PRO A 338 -44.02 -0.05 -42.46
CA PRO A 338 -44.54 -0.74 -41.28
C PRO A 338 -45.73 -1.65 -41.61
N GLY A 339 -45.73 -2.87 -41.04
CA GLY A 339 -46.84 -3.82 -41.17
C GLY A 339 -46.87 -4.87 -40.05
N SER A 340 -48.02 -4.97 -39.40
CA SER A 340 -48.45 -6.07 -38.51
C SER A 340 -49.89 -6.46 -38.93
N PRO A 341 -50.57 -7.48 -38.38
CA PRO A 341 -50.26 -8.35 -37.24
C PRO A 341 -50.56 -9.86 -37.51
N GLU A 342 -51.02 -10.60 -36.48
CA GLU A 342 -51.86 -11.83 -36.51
C GLU A 342 -51.24 -13.26 -36.43
N LEU A 343 -51.27 -13.84 -35.22
CA LEU A 343 -52.15 -14.97 -34.81
C LEU A 343 -52.17 -16.31 -35.62
N ARG A 344 -51.68 -17.43 -35.02
CA ARG A 344 -52.51 -18.55 -34.47
C ARG A 344 -51.79 -19.88 -34.11
N ARG A 345 -52.11 -20.38 -32.89
CA ARG A 345 -52.52 -21.77 -32.47
C ARG A 345 -51.73 -23.03 -32.90
N GLY A 346 -51.51 -23.95 -31.93
CA GLY A 346 -51.23 -25.38 -32.13
C GLY A 346 -50.16 -25.91 -31.15
N ALA A 347 -50.39 -26.41 -29.92
CA ALA A 347 -51.45 -27.23 -29.30
C ALA A 347 -51.21 -28.76 -29.33
N GLY A 348 -50.62 -29.31 -28.25
CA GLY A 348 -51.12 -30.55 -27.63
C GLY A 348 -50.15 -31.70 -27.34
N ARG A 349 -50.42 -32.39 -26.21
CA ARG A 349 -50.23 -33.84 -25.93
C ARG A 349 -48.79 -34.34 -25.64
N GLN A 350 -48.57 -35.37 -24.80
CA GLN A 350 -49.33 -35.96 -23.67
C GLN A 350 -48.41 -36.92 -22.85
N HIS A 351 -48.97 -37.54 -21.80
CA HIS A 351 -48.40 -38.61 -20.94
C HIS A 351 -47.34 -38.15 -19.89
N LEU A 352 -47.43 -38.42 -18.57
CA LEU A 352 -47.91 -39.56 -17.75
C LEU A 352 -47.14 -40.88 -17.91
N LEU A 353 -46.42 -41.28 -16.86
CA LEU A 353 -46.68 -42.57 -16.19
C LEU A 353 -46.11 -42.59 -14.76
N THR A 354 -46.55 -43.57 -13.96
CA THR A 354 -46.44 -43.61 -12.50
C THR A 354 -45.60 -44.77 -11.97
N GLY A 355 -44.77 -44.50 -10.96
CA GLY A 355 -44.63 -45.34 -9.76
C GLY A 355 -43.85 -46.66 -9.83
N GLY A 356 -43.25 -47.02 -8.69
CA GLY A 356 -42.61 -48.33 -8.47
C GLY A 356 -41.87 -48.39 -7.14
N ALA A 357 -42.32 -49.24 -6.20
CA ALA A 357 -41.70 -49.40 -4.88
C ALA A 357 -41.81 -50.85 -4.35
N ARG A 358 -40.72 -51.36 -3.77
CA ARG A 358 -40.55 -52.61 -2.99
C ARG A 358 -39.25 -52.42 -2.17
N GLN A 359 -39.11 -52.58 -0.83
CA GLN A 359 -39.50 -53.67 0.11
C GLN A 359 -38.93 -55.04 -0.32
N ARG A 360 -38.05 -55.76 0.41
CA ARG A 360 -37.96 -55.99 1.87
C ARG A 360 -36.73 -56.85 2.28
N ALA A 361 -36.25 -56.65 3.51
CA ALA A 361 -35.86 -57.64 4.55
C ALA A 361 -34.67 -58.66 4.41
N GLY A 362 -33.93 -58.80 5.54
CA GLY A 362 -33.15 -59.99 5.95
C GLY A 362 -31.65 -59.99 5.60
N GLY A 363 -30.72 -60.40 6.46
CA GLY A 363 -30.80 -60.74 7.90
C GLY A 363 -29.75 -61.80 8.34
N VAL A 364 -29.24 -61.71 9.59
CA VAL A 364 -28.22 -62.61 10.21
C VAL A 364 -26.81 -62.47 9.59
N GLY A 365 -25.67 -62.56 10.31
CA GLY A 365 -25.36 -62.80 11.74
C GLY A 365 -24.18 -63.76 11.90
N ILE A 366 -23.57 -63.86 13.09
CA ILE A 366 -22.34 -64.63 13.48
C ILE A 366 -21.00 -64.02 12.97
N ASP A 367 -19.84 -64.15 13.62
CA ASP A 367 -19.48 -64.38 15.06
C ASP A 367 -17.96 -64.11 15.28
N GLY A 368 -17.49 -64.17 16.52
CA GLY A 368 -16.13 -64.68 16.81
C GLY A 368 -15.04 -63.69 17.27
N ALA A 369 -14.68 -63.78 18.56
CA ALA A 369 -13.57 -63.05 19.19
C ALA A 369 -12.16 -63.62 18.86
N GLY A 370 -11.08 -62.87 19.19
CA GLY A 370 -9.72 -63.44 19.18
C GLY A 370 -8.55 -62.47 19.44
N HIS A 371 -8.08 -62.39 20.68
CA HIS A 371 -6.70 -61.97 21.04
C HIS A 371 -5.71 -63.13 20.71
N PRO A 372 -4.35 -62.96 20.62
CA PRO A 372 -3.56 -62.23 21.63
C PRO A 372 -2.19 -61.60 21.21
N ALA A 373 -1.51 -60.99 22.19
CA ALA A 373 -0.04 -60.80 22.26
C ALA A 373 0.60 -62.00 23.04
N PRO A 374 1.78 -61.97 23.72
CA PRO A 374 2.93 -61.04 23.72
C PRO A 374 4.31 -61.76 23.70
N ARG A 375 5.42 -60.98 23.75
CA ARG A 375 6.70 -61.21 24.50
C ARG A 375 7.67 -60.03 24.17
N LYS A 376 8.34 -59.25 25.04
CA LYS A 376 9.11 -59.37 26.32
C LYS A 376 10.63 -59.66 26.17
N ALA A 377 11.42 -58.91 26.97
CA ALA A 377 12.83 -59.13 27.39
C ALA A 377 13.98 -58.69 26.43
N VAL A 378 15.22 -58.29 26.85
CA VAL A 378 15.79 -57.90 28.18
C VAL A 378 17.21 -57.27 28.07
N ARG A 379 17.62 -56.44 29.07
CA ARG A 379 19.01 -56.06 29.55
C ARG A 379 19.99 -55.09 28.82
N GLU A 380 20.54 -54.17 29.64
CA GLU A 380 21.94 -53.86 30.04
C GLU A 380 23.14 -54.45 29.23
N ASN A 381 24.39 -53.92 29.18
CA ASN A 381 25.17 -53.13 30.17
C ASN A 381 26.49 -52.49 29.59
N LEU A 382 27.22 -51.68 30.38
CA LEU A 382 28.65 -51.24 30.27
C LEU A 382 29.07 -50.27 29.12
N GLY A 383 30.11 -49.42 29.21
CA GLY A 383 30.85 -48.89 30.39
C GLY A 383 32.39 -48.72 30.28
N ARG A 384 32.92 -47.49 30.04
CA ARG A 384 34.35 -47.02 30.20
C ARG A 384 34.44 -45.50 29.84
N ARG A 385 35.17 -44.53 30.45
CA ARG A 385 35.98 -44.33 31.69
C ARG A 385 37.54 -44.24 31.60
N VAL A 386 38.07 -43.01 31.49
CA VAL A 386 39.46 -42.53 31.80
C VAL A 386 39.29 -41.07 32.31
N MET A 387 39.68 -40.58 33.51
CA MET A 387 40.99 -40.42 34.20
C MET A 387 41.96 -39.43 33.50
N ALA A 388 42.68 -38.49 34.15
CA ALA A 388 42.71 -37.91 35.52
C ALA A 388 43.24 -36.44 35.40
N THR A 389 43.30 -35.54 36.41
CA THR A 389 44.13 -35.57 37.65
C THR A 389 43.61 -34.63 38.78
N ARG A 390 44.25 -34.68 39.96
CA ARG A 390 43.98 -33.90 41.21
C ARG A 390 44.92 -32.64 41.25
N THR A 391 44.88 -31.67 42.18
CA THR A 391 44.91 -31.79 43.67
C THR A 391 44.64 -30.51 44.49
N LYS A 392 43.87 -30.67 45.59
CA LYS A 392 44.03 -30.06 46.95
C LYS A 392 43.80 -28.51 47.06
N LYS A 393 43.49 -27.92 48.23
CA LYS A 393 43.55 -28.36 49.65
C LYS A 393 42.47 -27.65 50.53
N LYS A 394 41.85 -28.41 51.46
CA LYS A 394 41.50 -28.13 52.89
C LYS A 394 41.65 -26.66 53.38
N VAL A 395 40.64 -25.93 53.90
CA VAL A 395 39.76 -26.09 55.12
C VAL A 395 40.47 -25.87 56.48
N GLU A 396 40.06 -24.81 57.20
CA GLU A 396 40.11 -24.68 58.68
C GLU A 396 39.26 -23.48 59.17
N GLU A 397 38.94 -23.45 60.48
CA GLU A 397 38.03 -22.50 61.18
C GLU A 397 38.75 -21.81 62.38
N THR A 398 38.36 -20.58 62.74
CA THR A 398 38.49 -19.89 64.06
C THR A 398 37.75 -18.54 63.94
N GLU A 399 36.77 -18.14 64.76
CA GLU A 399 36.68 -17.89 66.23
C GLU A 399 37.13 -16.49 66.71
N ALA A 400 36.29 -15.86 67.57
CA ALA A 400 36.55 -14.73 68.51
C ALA A 400 36.98 -13.34 67.94
N ALA A 401 36.75 -12.18 68.60
CA ALA A 401 35.78 -11.75 69.64
C ALA A 401 35.75 -10.18 69.76
N GLU A 402 34.84 -9.64 70.59
CA GLU A 402 34.88 -8.46 71.51
C GLU A 402 36.03 -7.40 71.44
N GLU A 403 35.91 -6.11 71.83
CA GLU A 403 34.83 -5.24 72.37
C GLU A 403 35.23 -3.73 72.38
N LYS A 404 34.24 -2.85 72.65
CA LYS A 404 34.34 -1.52 73.34
C LYS A 404 35.11 -0.31 72.72
N ALA A 405 34.74 0.87 73.21
CA ALA A 405 35.30 2.22 72.93
C ALA A 405 36.20 2.69 74.14
N PRO A 406 36.61 3.98 74.41
CA PRO A 406 36.01 5.29 74.04
C PRO A 406 36.97 6.52 73.84
N ALA A 407 36.39 7.75 73.77
CA ALA A 407 36.97 9.06 74.20
C ALA A 407 38.08 9.74 73.32
N LYS A 408 38.35 11.07 73.34
CA LYS A 408 37.70 12.30 73.90
C LYS A 408 38.32 13.61 73.31
N LYS A 409 37.47 14.64 73.03
CA LYS A 409 37.77 16.12 73.02
C LYS A 409 38.79 16.64 71.94
N ALA A 410 38.98 17.95 71.67
CA ALA A 410 38.52 19.22 72.30
C ALA A 410 38.39 20.44 71.34
N ALA A 411 37.53 21.42 71.72
CA ALA A 411 37.60 22.89 71.45
C ALA A 411 37.55 23.45 69.99
N ALA A 412 36.88 24.60 69.67
CA ALA A 412 35.92 25.48 70.36
C ALA A 412 35.03 26.29 69.32
N LYS A 413 34.78 27.62 69.23
CA LYS A 413 35.18 28.85 69.98
C LYS A 413 34.27 30.12 69.78
N LYS A 414 32.94 30.06 70.02
CA LYS A 414 32.00 31.23 70.28
C LYS A 414 31.60 32.16 69.08
N ALA A 415 30.47 32.92 69.08
CA ALA A 415 29.18 32.89 69.83
C ALA A 415 28.16 33.97 69.33
N ALA A 416 26.91 33.90 69.86
CA ALA A 416 25.91 35.01 70.01
C ALA A 416 25.19 35.53 68.73
N LYS A 417 23.96 36.10 68.72
CA LYS A 417 22.85 36.41 69.68
C LYS A 417 21.58 36.74 68.81
N LYS A 418 20.29 36.77 69.21
CA LYS A 418 19.50 36.46 70.43
C LYS A 418 18.02 36.23 70.01
N LYS A 419 17.20 35.52 70.81
CA LYS A 419 15.70 35.46 70.75
C LYS A 419 15.06 36.75 71.35
N PRO A 420 13.75 37.10 71.14
CA PRO A 420 12.58 36.33 71.62
C PRO A 420 11.31 36.42 70.72
N ALA A 421 10.10 36.17 71.29
CA ALA A 421 8.86 35.92 70.54
C ALA A 421 7.56 36.45 71.22
N ALA A 422 6.45 36.37 70.45
CA ALA A 422 5.04 36.21 70.86
C ALA A 422 4.19 37.40 71.40
N LYS A 423 3.13 37.74 70.62
CA LYS A 423 1.73 38.14 70.94
C LYS A 423 1.12 38.71 69.63
N LYS A 424 -0.04 38.35 69.06
CA LYS A 424 -1.39 37.86 69.48
C LYS A 424 -2.38 39.00 69.83
N LYS A 425 -3.60 38.93 69.27
CA LYS A 425 -4.71 39.95 69.22
C LYS A 425 -4.58 40.95 68.02
N THR A 426 -5.63 41.45 67.34
CA THR A 426 -7.11 41.21 67.41
C THR A 426 -7.87 41.57 66.10
N ALA A 427 -9.11 41.05 65.99
CA ALA A 427 -10.37 41.58 65.42
C ALA A 427 -10.49 43.03 64.85
N ALA A 428 -11.49 43.40 64.01
CA ALA A 428 -12.48 42.66 63.18
C ALA A 428 -13.39 43.59 62.31
N LYS A 429 -14.14 42.98 61.37
CA LYS A 429 -15.52 43.32 60.89
C LYS A 429 -15.84 44.61 60.07
N LYS A 430 -16.62 44.39 58.99
CA LYS A 430 -17.71 45.24 58.40
C LYS A 430 -17.28 46.56 57.70
N THR A 431 -18.03 47.19 56.76
CA THR A 431 -19.27 46.91 55.95
C THR A 431 -19.19 47.81 54.69
N ALA A 432 -19.51 47.44 53.43
CA ALA A 432 -20.74 46.92 52.79
C ALA A 432 -21.74 47.99 52.23
N ALA A 433 -21.72 48.22 50.91
CA ALA A 433 -22.81 48.72 50.04
C ALA A 433 -22.49 48.31 48.56
N ARG A 434 -23.36 47.73 47.70
CA ARG A 434 -24.65 48.17 47.08
C ARG A 434 -24.45 49.31 46.03
N ARG A 435 -25.00 49.26 44.78
CA ARG A 435 -26.00 48.36 44.12
C ARG A 435 -26.19 48.64 42.59
N ARG A 436 -26.40 47.58 41.74
CA ARG A 436 -26.91 47.58 40.31
C ARG A 436 -26.01 48.25 39.23
N THR A 437 -26.09 48.01 37.90
CA THR A 437 -26.98 47.26 36.95
C THR A 437 -26.19 46.26 36.05
N LYS A 438 -26.73 45.16 35.48
CA LYS A 438 -27.36 44.97 34.12
C LYS A 438 -26.64 45.70 32.96
N LYS A 439 -26.42 45.15 31.74
CA LYS A 439 -26.97 43.98 30.98
C LYS A 439 -25.98 43.61 29.81
N GLY A 440 -26.06 42.43 29.18
CA GLY A 440 -25.21 41.98 28.04
C GLY A 440 -24.25 40.85 28.49
N ASP A 441 -24.47 39.55 28.26
CA ASP A 441 -25.16 38.85 27.16
C ASP A 441 -24.35 39.03 25.84
N GLU A 442 -23.94 38.04 25.01
CA GLU A 442 -24.10 36.55 24.97
C GLU A 442 -22.86 35.76 25.56
N ASP A 443 -22.16 34.69 25.07
CA ASP A 443 -22.04 33.85 23.83
C ASP A 443 -21.32 32.46 24.14
N GLU A 444 -21.37 31.43 23.28
CA GLU A 444 -20.81 30.04 23.49
C GLU A 444 -20.30 29.32 22.21
N LEU A 445 -19.44 28.27 22.24
CA LEU A 445 -19.78 26.81 22.29
C LEU A 445 -18.52 25.95 21.94
N PRO A 446 -18.51 24.60 22.13
CA PRO A 446 -19.42 23.76 22.92
C PRO A 446 -18.71 22.99 24.06
N THR A 447 -19.42 22.71 25.14
CA THR A 447 -19.06 21.69 26.14
C THR A 447 -19.53 20.30 25.69
N VAL A 448 -18.79 19.26 26.06
CA VAL A 448 -19.31 17.88 26.06
C VAL A 448 -20.18 17.70 27.30
N GLU A 449 -21.34 17.07 27.14
CA GLU A 449 -22.31 16.89 28.21
C GLU A 449 -21.74 16.08 29.38
N ALA A 450 -22.12 16.45 30.60
CA ALA A 450 -21.76 15.74 31.81
C ALA A 450 -22.94 14.88 32.24
N ASP A 451 -22.79 13.55 32.16
CA ASP A 451 -23.70 12.61 32.81
C ASP A 451 -23.83 12.95 34.31
N ALA A 452 -25.04 12.85 34.85
CA ALA A 452 -25.42 13.48 36.11
C ALA A 452 -24.63 13.00 37.35
N GLU A 453 -24.47 13.90 38.32
CA GLU A 453 -24.02 13.55 39.67
C GLU A 453 -25.13 12.78 40.42
N GLU A 454 -25.06 11.45 40.41
CA GLU A 454 -25.95 10.59 41.19
C GLU A 454 -25.55 10.64 42.68
N GLU A 455 -26.41 11.21 43.53
CA GLU A 455 -26.13 11.40 44.95
C GLU A 455 -25.99 10.07 45.71
N ALA A 456 -25.10 10.06 46.72
CA ALA A 456 -24.71 8.84 47.42
C ALA A 456 -25.79 8.34 48.41
N THR A 457 -26.66 7.44 47.94
CA THR A 457 -27.55 6.67 48.82
C THR A 457 -26.78 5.75 49.79
N PRO A 458 -27.34 5.42 50.98
CA PRO A 458 -26.63 4.61 51.98
C PRO A 458 -26.36 3.18 51.49
N ARG A 459 -25.09 2.79 51.39
CA ARG A 459 -24.68 1.49 50.86
C ARG A 459 -24.95 0.35 51.86
N GLY A 460 -25.35 -0.80 51.32
CA GLY A 460 -25.49 -2.04 52.09
C GLY A 460 -24.15 -2.56 52.63
N LYS A 461 -24.20 -3.39 53.69
CA LYS A 461 -23.04 -3.93 54.41
C LYS A 461 -22.31 -5.06 53.66
N GLY A 462 -21.82 -4.80 52.46
CA GLY A 462 -20.95 -5.70 51.70
C GLY A 462 -19.58 -5.06 51.43
N PRO A 463 -18.51 -5.87 51.21
CA PRO A 463 -17.20 -5.35 50.87
C PRO A 463 -17.21 -4.64 49.50
N HIS A 464 -16.41 -3.58 49.39
CA HIS A 464 -16.27 -2.74 48.21
C HIS A 464 -14.88 -2.91 47.60
N TYR A 465 -14.81 -3.28 46.32
CA TYR A 465 -13.56 -3.56 45.63
C TYR A 465 -13.31 -2.58 44.49
N LEU A 466 -12.06 -2.12 44.36
CA LEU A 466 -11.62 -1.31 43.23
C LEU A 466 -10.89 -2.19 42.21
N VAL A 467 -11.32 -2.17 40.96
CA VAL A 467 -10.63 -2.82 39.83
C VAL A 467 -10.03 -1.74 38.93
N VAL A 468 -8.71 -1.79 38.71
CA VAL A 468 -8.00 -0.83 37.86
C VAL A 468 -7.48 -1.52 36.61
N VAL A 469 -7.88 -1.01 35.44
CA VAL A 469 -7.51 -1.52 34.11
C VAL A 469 -6.79 -0.42 33.31
N GLU A 470 -6.17 -0.76 32.18
CA GLU A 470 -5.50 0.26 31.36
C GLU A 470 -6.44 1.11 30.50
N SER A 471 -7.60 0.62 30.02
CA SER A 471 -8.45 1.38 29.08
C SER A 471 -9.95 1.51 29.47
N PRO A 472 -10.65 2.57 29.01
CA PRO A 472 -12.08 2.78 29.33
C PRO A 472 -13.03 1.74 28.72
N ALA A 473 -12.72 1.19 27.54
CA ALA A 473 -13.54 0.16 26.91
C ALA A 473 -13.49 -1.15 27.71
N LYS A 474 -12.27 -1.61 28.06
CA LYS A 474 -12.03 -2.72 28.97
C LYS A 474 -12.73 -2.52 30.33
N ALA A 475 -12.73 -1.30 30.87
CA ALA A 475 -13.45 -0.99 32.10
C ALA A 475 -14.97 -1.21 31.99
N LYS A 476 -15.59 -0.85 30.86
CA LYS A 476 -17.02 -1.12 30.59
C LYS A 476 -17.29 -2.62 30.46
N THR A 477 -16.50 -3.33 29.66
CA THR A 477 -16.65 -4.79 29.43
C THR A 477 -16.48 -5.58 30.74
N ILE A 478 -15.48 -5.25 31.56
CA ILE A 478 -15.29 -5.93 32.85
C ILE A 478 -16.39 -5.57 33.86
N LYS A 479 -16.89 -4.32 33.88
CA LYS A 479 -18.04 -3.95 34.73
C LYS A 479 -19.31 -4.74 34.40
N LYS A 480 -19.53 -5.17 33.14
CA LYS A 480 -20.66 -6.03 32.74
C LYS A 480 -20.64 -7.42 33.41
N TYR A 481 -19.46 -7.93 33.76
CA TYR A 481 -19.29 -9.28 34.34
C TYR A 481 -19.15 -9.31 35.86
N LEU A 482 -19.06 -8.16 36.51
CA LEU A 482 -18.88 -8.01 37.95
C LEU A 482 -20.12 -7.40 38.63
N GLY A 483 -20.41 -7.87 39.84
CA GLY A 483 -21.54 -7.38 40.63
C GLY A 483 -21.32 -5.98 41.22
N SER A 484 -22.36 -5.45 41.87
CA SER A 484 -22.39 -4.11 42.49
C SER A 484 -21.32 -3.84 43.56
N GLY A 485 -20.67 -4.88 44.10
CA GLY A 485 -19.50 -4.75 44.99
C GLY A 485 -18.22 -4.25 44.31
N TYR A 486 -18.16 -4.22 42.97
CA TYR A 486 -16.96 -3.84 42.21
C TYR A 486 -17.10 -2.47 41.52
N THR A 487 -16.16 -1.57 41.79
CA THR A 487 -15.97 -0.32 41.04
C THR A 487 -14.81 -0.49 40.06
N VAL A 488 -15.07 -0.40 38.76
CA VAL A 488 -14.05 -0.55 37.70
C VAL A 488 -13.64 0.82 37.16
N LYS A 489 -12.34 1.11 37.09
CA LYS A 489 -11.76 2.38 36.62
C LYS A 489 -10.54 2.17 35.73
N ALA A 490 -10.27 3.12 34.84
CA ALA A 490 -9.17 3.04 33.88
C ALA A 490 -8.03 4.03 34.19
N SER A 491 -6.78 3.58 34.08
CA SER A 491 -5.59 4.46 34.13
C SER A 491 -5.35 5.23 32.82
N VAL A 492 -5.98 4.79 31.73
CA VAL A 492 -5.79 5.27 30.34
C VAL A 492 -4.35 5.03 29.84
N GLY A 493 -3.81 3.84 30.11
CA GLY A 493 -2.42 3.45 29.87
C GLY A 493 -1.47 3.81 31.03
N HIS A 494 -0.18 3.96 30.73
CA HIS A 494 0.87 4.33 31.70
C HIS A 494 0.53 5.59 32.52
N VAL A 495 0.93 5.58 33.79
CA VAL A 495 0.79 6.72 34.73
C VAL A 495 2.12 7.39 35.06
N LYS A 496 3.23 6.64 35.02
CA LYS A 496 4.60 7.10 35.24
C LYS A 496 5.47 6.75 34.02
N ASP A 497 6.47 7.58 33.74
CA ASP A 497 7.56 7.30 32.80
C ASP A 497 8.82 8.07 33.23
N LEU A 498 9.97 7.64 32.71
CA LEU A 498 11.23 8.35 32.82
C LEU A 498 11.10 9.76 32.19
N PRO A 499 11.62 10.82 32.83
CA PRO A 499 11.39 12.23 32.46
C PRO A 499 11.73 12.53 30.99
N LYS A 500 10.94 13.41 30.36
CA LYS A 500 11.04 13.73 28.92
C LYS A 500 12.17 14.70 28.55
N SER A 501 12.93 15.22 29.51
CA SER A 501 13.91 16.30 29.32
C SER A 501 15.31 16.02 29.88
N LYS A 502 15.49 14.98 30.69
CA LYS A 502 16.77 14.51 31.25
C LYS A 502 16.86 12.99 31.13
N MET A 503 18.04 12.41 31.34
CA MET A 503 18.27 10.97 31.18
C MET A 503 17.31 10.15 32.06
N GLY A 504 17.17 10.50 33.35
CA GLY A 504 16.25 9.85 34.27
C GLY A 504 16.68 8.44 34.71
N VAL A 505 17.95 8.10 34.51
CA VAL A 505 18.61 6.87 34.95
C VAL A 505 19.94 7.30 35.53
N ASP A 506 20.22 6.93 36.78
CA ASP A 506 21.51 7.17 37.42
C ASP A 506 22.43 5.95 37.18
N VAL A 507 23.42 6.12 36.32
CA VAL A 507 24.33 5.02 35.92
C VAL A 507 25.48 4.82 36.91
N GLU A 508 25.75 5.80 37.79
CA GLU A 508 26.73 5.65 38.87
C GLU A 508 26.11 4.89 40.05
N HIS A 509 24.81 5.09 40.30
CA HIS A 509 24.01 4.39 41.31
C HIS A 509 23.18 3.25 40.69
N ASP A 510 23.86 2.30 40.07
CA ASP A 510 23.31 0.96 39.76
C ASP A 510 22.08 0.98 38.83
N PHE A 511 22.07 1.92 37.88
CA PHE A 511 21.00 2.23 36.92
C PHE A 511 19.67 2.69 37.55
N GLN A 512 19.70 3.29 38.74
CA GLN A 512 18.47 3.67 39.46
C GLN A 512 17.59 4.63 38.63
N PRO A 513 16.34 4.25 38.30
CA PRO A 513 15.47 5.06 37.46
C PRO A 513 14.68 6.11 38.25
N GLU A 514 14.61 7.33 37.72
CA GLU A 514 13.76 8.41 38.23
C GLU A 514 12.42 8.41 37.47
N TYR A 515 11.41 7.72 38.02
CA TYR A 515 10.07 7.71 37.44
C TYR A 515 9.25 8.94 37.84
N THR A 516 8.67 9.61 36.85
CA THR A 516 7.85 10.83 37.02
C THR A 516 6.42 10.59 36.55
N VAL A 517 5.43 11.17 37.25
CA VAL A 517 4.02 11.14 36.81
C VAL A 517 3.89 11.84 35.46
N ILE A 518 3.24 11.17 34.51
CA ILE A 518 3.11 11.69 33.15
C ILE A 518 2.15 12.89 33.16
N LYS A 519 2.63 14.05 32.72
CA LYS A 519 1.85 15.30 32.67
C LYS A 519 0.48 15.09 32.01
N GLY A 520 -0.59 15.41 32.74
CA GLY A 520 -1.99 15.18 32.36
C GLY A 520 -2.65 13.98 33.06
N LYS A 521 -1.88 13.12 33.75
CA LYS A 521 -2.40 11.96 34.52
C LYS A 521 -2.79 12.28 35.96
N GLU A 522 -2.47 13.46 36.45
CA GLU A 522 -2.60 13.85 37.86
C GLU A 522 -4.06 13.74 38.35
N LYS A 523 -5.04 14.10 37.50
CA LYS A 523 -6.47 13.93 37.80
C LYS A 523 -6.86 12.47 37.98
N VAL A 524 -6.50 11.61 37.02
CA VAL A 524 -6.81 10.17 37.04
C VAL A 524 -6.14 9.50 38.24
N LEU A 525 -4.88 9.84 38.51
CA LEU A 525 -4.13 9.31 39.63
C LEU A 525 -4.77 9.69 40.98
N ASN A 526 -5.22 10.96 41.13
CA ASN A 526 -5.90 11.42 42.33
C ASN A 526 -7.28 10.78 42.52
N GLU A 527 -8.03 10.52 41.44
CA GLU A 527 -9.29 9.77 41.50
C GLU A 527 -9.06 8.33 41.98
N LEU A 528 -8.09 7.62 41.37
CA LEU A 528 -7.74 6.26 41.76
C LEU A 528 -7.25 6.20 43.23
N LYS A 529 -6.40 7.14 43.66
CA LYS A 529 -5.97 7.27 45.08
C LYS A 529 -7.14 7.57 46.02
N LYS A 530 -8.16 8.33 45.60
CA LYS A 530 -9.37 8.58 46.39
C LYS A 530 -10.20 7.31 46.55
N MET A 531 -10.40 6.54 45.47
CA MET A 531 -11.21 5.32 45.50
C MET A 531 -10.52 4.15 46.19
N ALA A 532 -9.19 4.01 46.06
CA ALA A 532 -8.42 2.97 46.74
C ALA A 532 -8.47 3.11 48.28
N LYS A 533 -8.57 4.34 48.81
CA LYS A 533 -8.74 4.60 50.24
C LYS A 533 -10.12 4.21 50.79
N SER A 534 -11.08 3.90 49.92
CA SER A 534 -12.46 3.54 50.30
C SER A 534 -12.85 2.12 49.87
N ALA A 535 -11.91 1.33 49.38
CA ALA A 535 -12.10 -0.06 48.97
C ALA A 535 -11.35 -0.99 49.94
N ASP A 536 -11.92 -2.16 50.23
CA ASP A 536 -11.30 -3.17 51.10
C ASP A 536 -10.09 -3.85 50.43
N ARG A 537 -10.13 -3.95 49.09
CA ARG A 537 -9.06 -4.52 48.24
C ARG A 537 -9.03 -3.84 46.88
N VAL A 538 -7.82 -3.72 46.32
CA VAL A 538 -7.58 -3.23 44.96
C VAL A 538 -7.10 -4.38 44.07
N PHE A 539 -7.76 -4.59 42.94
CA PHE A 539 -7.37 -5.53 41.90
C PHE A 539 -6.79 -4.79 40.69
N LEU A 540 -5.57 -5.13 40.30
CA LEU A 540 -4.84 -4.56 39.17
C LEU A 540 -5.00 -5.51 37.98
N ALA A 541 -5.91 -5.16 37.08
CA ALA A 541 -6.42 -5.97 35.96
C ALA A 541 -5.91 -5.46 34.60
N THR A 542 -4.64 -5.08 34.56
CA THR A 542 -3.93 -4.69 33.34
C THR A 542 -3.69 -5.88 32.41
N ASP A 543 -3.29 -5.64 31.17
CA ASP A 543 -2.95 -6.69 30.19
C ASP A 543 -1.95 -7.74 30.71
N PRO A 544 -1.96 -8.99 30.19
CA PRO A 544 -1.16 -10.10 30.69
C PRO A 544 0.32 -10.12 30.23
N ASP A 545 0.85 -9.01 29.68
CA ASP A 545 2.25 -8.89 29.27
C ASP A 545 3.11 -8.11 30.31
N ARG A 546 4.42 -8.04 30.05
CA ARG A 546 5.37 -7.31 30.92
C ARG A 546 5.13 -5.79 30.95
N GLU A 547 4.49 -5.23 29.93
CA GLU A 547 4.07 -3.81 29.93
C GLU A 547 2.91 -3.61 30.91
N GLY A 548 1.91 -4.49 30.88
CA GLY A 548 0.81 -4.52 31.83
C GLY A 548 1.26 -4.73 33.28
N GLU A 549 2.27 -5.56 33.53
CA GLU A 549 2.85 -5.74 34.87
C GLU A 549 3.53 -4.46 35.38
N ALA A 550 4.32 -3.77 34.54
CA ALA A 550 4.94 -2.49 34.89
C ALA A 550 3.91 -1.36 35.10
N ILE A 551 2.81 -1.35 34.35
CA ILE A 551 1.68 -0.43 34.61
C ILE A 551 1.05 -0.73 35.98
N ALA A 552 0.84 -2.01 36.31
CA ALA A 552 0.31 -2.41 37.62
C ALA A 552 1.24 -2.00 38.77
N TRP A 553 2.56 -2.18 38.61
CA TRP A 553 3.56 -1.76 39.59
C TRP A 553 3.54 -0.25 39.83
N HIS A 554 3.64 0.56 38.76
CA HIS A 554 3.54 2.02 38.85
C HIS A 554 2.24 2.51 39.49
N ILE A 555 1.12 1.80 39.29
CA ILE A 555 -0.15 2.11 39.96
C ILE A 555 -0.10 1.71 41.44
N LYS A 556 0.43 0.53 41.79
CA LYS A 556 0.54 0.06 43.19
C LYS A 556 1.36 1.01 44.05
N GLU A 557 2.51 1.46 43.56
CA GLU A 557 3.33 2.49 44.24
C GLU A 557 2.52 3.76 44.55
N GLU A 558 1.80 4.27 43.56
CA GLU A 558 1.09 5.54 43.68
C GLU A 558 -0.18 5.43 44.54
N LEU A 559 -0.84 4.26 44.56
CA LEU A 559 -1.99 4.02 45.43
C LEU A 559 -1.60 3.84 46.89
N ALA A 560 -0.42 3.27 47.16
CA ALA A 560 0.05 2.90 48.51
C ALA A 560 -0.97 2.06 49.32
N HIS A 561 -1.80 1.27 48.63
CA HIS A 561 -2.79 0.39 49.27
C HIS A 561 -2.14 -0.96 49.62
N PRO A 562 -2.26 -1.47 50.88
CA PRO A 562 -1.58 -2.69 51.30
C PRO A 562 -2.13 -3.93 50.58
N ASP A 563 -3.45 -4.08 50.52
CA ASP A 563 -4.13 -5.15 49.80
C ASP A 563 -4.37 -4.72 48.34
N ALA A 564 -3.28 -4.61 47.58
CA ALA A 564 -3.27 -4.33 46.15
C ALA A 564 -2.68 -5.51 45.40
N LEU A 565 -3.55 -6.31 44.78
CA LEU A 565 -3.22 -7.58 44.13
C LEU A 565 -3.35 -7.50 42.61
N ARG A 566 -2.74 -8.46 41.92
CA ARG A 566 -2.65 -8.55 40.47
C ARG A 566 -3.56 -9.65 39.94
N VAL A 567 -4.33 -9.31 38.91
CA VAL A 567 -5.29 -10.19 38.22
C VAL A 567 -4.92 -10.24 36.74
N THR A 568 -4.83 -11.43 36.16
CA THR A 568 -4.42 -11.66 34.76
C THR A 568 -5.36 -12.63 34.05
N PHE A 569 -5.68 -12.34 32.79
CA PHE A 569 -6.57 -13.13 31.93
C PHE A 569 -6.19 -12.94 30.45
N ASN A 570 -6.35 -13.98 29.64
CA ASN A 570 -6.02 -13.95 28.20
C ASN A 570 -7.22 -13.54 27.31
N GLU A 571 -8.42 -13.50 27.88
CA GLU A 571 -9.67 -13.07 27.24
C GLU A 571 -10.59 -12.39 28.27
N ILE A 572 -11.53 -11.58 27.79
CA ILE A 572 -12.47 -10.83 28.64
C ILE A 572 -13.86 -11.47 28.55
N THR A 573 -13.98 -12.70 29.06
CA THR A 573 -15.26 -13.42 29.17
C THR A 573 -15.73 -13.44 30.63
N LYS A 574 -17.04 -13.68 30.85
CA LYS A 574 -17.61 -13.76 32.21
C LYS A 574 -16.90 -14.81 33.08
N LYS A 575 -16.58 -15.98 32.50
CA LYS A 575 -15.86 -17.07 33.17
C LYS A 575 -14.45 -16.62 33.56
N ALA A 576 -13.61 -16.26 32.58
CA ALA A 576 -12.22 -15.90 32.82
C ALA A 576 -12.04 -14.74 33.81
N ILE A 577 -12.91 -13.72 33.75
CA ILE A 577 -12.87 -12.58 34.67
C ILE A 577 -13.25 -12.96 36.10
N GLN A 578 -14.22 -13.87 36.30
CA GLN A 578 -14.64 -14.33 37.62
C GLN A 578 -13.60 -15.28 38.23
N GLU A 579 -13.02 -16.18 37.44
CA GLU A 579 -11.93 -17.08 37.86
C GLU A 579 -10.66 -16.30 38.23
N ALA A 580 -10.25 -15.32 37.42
CA ALA A 580 -9.05 -14.52 37.67
C ALA A 580 -9.18 -13.60 38.91
N ILE A 581 -10.39 -13.15 39.26
CA ILE A 581 -10.63 -12.40 40.51
C ILE A 581 -10.74 -13.32 41.73
N ALA A 582 -11.14 -14.59 41.56
CA ALA A 582 -11.08 -15.59 42.61
C ALA A 582 -9.64 -16.04 42.94
N GLN A 583 -8.70 -15.92 41.98
CA GLN A 583 -7.29 -16.30 42.13
C GLN A 583 -6.32 -15.12 41.93
N PRO A 584 -6.39 -14.05 42.75
CA PRO A 584 -5.49 -12.91 42.63
C PRO A 584 -4.09 -13.25 43.17
N ARG A 585 -3.05 -12.80 42.47
CA ARG A 585 -1.64 -13.01 42.84
C ARG A 585 -0.96 -11.73 43.31
N GLN A 586 0.24 -11.82 43.86
CA GLN A 586 1.13 -10.67 43.95
C GLN A 586 1.66 -10.29 42.56
N LEU A 587 2.18 -9.07 42.42
CA LEU A 587 2.89 -8.66 41.21
C LEU A 587 4.18 -9.48 41.09
N ASN A 588 4.53 -9.89 39.88
CA ASN A 588 5.79 -10.54 39.62
C ASN A 588 6.86 -9.45 39.42
N GLN A 589 7.88 -9.43 40.29
CA GLN A 589 9.00 -8.49 40.18
C GLN A 589 9.80 -8.71 38.90
N ASP A 590 10.12 -9.96 38.60
CA ASP A 590 10.94 -10.35 37.44
C ASP A 590 10.36 -9.82 36.12
N ASN A 591 9.02 -9.84 35.99
CA ASN A 591 8.31 -9.27 34.85
C ASN A 591 8.41 -7.74 34.75
N TYR A 592 8.26 -6.98 35.85
CA TYR A 592 8.39 -5.51 35.76
C TYR A 592 9.86 -5.07 35.71
N ASP A 593 10.79 -5.80 36.33
CA ASP A 593 12.22 -5.55 36.20
C ASP A 593 12.71 -5.85 34.77
N SER A 594 12.18 -6.86 34.08
CA SER A 594 12.38 -7.05 32.62
C SER A 594 11.92 -5.83 31.82
N GLN A 595 10.73 -5.28 32.12
CA GLN A 595 10.22 -4.08 31.44
C GLN A 595 11.06 -2.84 31.74
N GLN A 596 11.46 -2.65 32.99
CA GLN A 596 12.35 -1.57 33.45
C GLN A 596 13.70 -1.65 32.76
N THR A 597 14.29 -2.85 32.67
CA THR A 597 15.54 -3.10 31.93
C THR A 597 15.41 -2.68 30.48
N ARG A 598 14.35 -3.13 29.78
CA ARG A 598 14.08 -2.71 28.41
C ARG A 598 13.95 -1.19 28.30
N ARG A 599 13.22 -0.57 29.22
CA ARG A 599 12.96 0.88 29.26
C ARG A 599 14.25 1.67 29.48
N ILE A 600 15.18 1.15 30.29
CA ILE A 600 16.50 1.71 30.57
C ILE A 600 17.45 1.50 29.38
N LEU A 601 17.54 0.31 28.79
CA LEU A 601 18.35 0.04 27.59
C LEU A 601 17.97 0.98 26.43
N ASP A 602 16.66 1.04 26.10
CA ASP A 602 16.15 1.93 25.06
C ASP A 602 16.32 3.41 25.44
N ARG A 603 16.39 3.75 26.74
CA ARG A 603 16.71 5.10 27.23
C ARG A 603 18.20 5.43 27.05
N LEU A 604 19.13 4.55 27.42
CA LEU A 604 20.58 4.76 27.32
C LEU A 604 20.98 4.95 25.85
N VAL A 605 20.70 3.96 25.00
CA VAL A 605 20.96 4.02 23.55
C VAL A 605 20.29 5.26 22.94
N GLY A 606 19.02 5.48 23.27
CA GLY A 606 18.23 6.60 22.75
C GLY A 606 18.76 7.98 23.15
N TYR A 607 19.13 8.19 24.42
CA TYR A 607 19.60 9.49 24.93
C TYR A 607 21.10 9.75 24.71
N GLN A 608 21.92 8.74 24.39
CA GLN A 608 23.35 8.93 24.16
C GLN A 608 23.71 8.97 22.67
N ILE A 609 23.18 8.07 21.84
CA ILE A 609 23.45 8.11 20.38
C ILE A 609 22.67 9.26 19.72
N SER A 610 21.47 9.64 20.19
CA SER A 610 20.71 10.72 19.54
C SER A 610 21.41 12.08 19.62
N PRO A 611 21.99 12.54 20.74
CA PRO A 611 22.84 13.73 20.77
C PRO A 611 24.06 13.66 19.86
N LEU A 612 24.71 12.50 19.70
CA LEU A 612 25.80 12.31 18.74
C LEU A 612 25.31 12.54 17.30
N LEU A 613 24.19 11.92 16.91
CA LEU A 613 23.54 12.19 15.62
C LEU A 613 23.06 13.66 15.50
N TRP A 614 22.65 14.30 16.60
CA TRP A 614 22.30 15.72 16.61
C TRP A 614 23.51 16.64 16.52
N LYS A 615 24.70 16.18 16.91
CA LYS A 615 25.99 16.88 16.80
C LYS A 615 26.50 16.77 15.37
N LYS A 616 26.67 15.54 14.86
CA LYS A 616 27.32 15.19 13.59
C LYS A 616 26.41 15.28 12.35
N VAL A 617 25.09 15.07 12.49
CA VAL A 617 24.14 15.00 11.35
C VAL A 617 23.03 16.04 11.47
N ARG A 618 22.01 15.82 12.32
CA ARG A 618 20.80 16.66 12.35
C ARG A 618 20.05 16.57 13.69
N ARG A 619 19.63 17.72 14.24
CA ARG A 619 18.72 17.77 15.39
C ARG A 619 17.36 17.12 15.05
N GLY A 620 16.85 16.28 15.95
CA GLY A 620 15.53 15.61 15.84
C GLY A 620 15.56 14.17 15.33
N LEU A 621 16.71 13.70 14.86
CA LEU A 621 16.98 12.27 14.62
C LEU A 621 16.84 11.46 15.92
N SER A 622 16.72 10.14 15.81
CA SER A 622 16.86 9.25 16.95
C SER A 622 17.36 7.88 16.54
N ALA A 623 18.44 7.43 17.16
CA ALA A 623 18.82 6.03 17.13
C ALA A 623 18.08 5.26 18.24
N GLY A 624 18.02 3.94 18.08
CA GLY A 624 17.51 3.02 19.08
C GLY A 624 17.73 1.60 18.56
N ARG A 625 18.33 0.73 19.37
CA ARG A 625 18.82 -0.63 19.01
C ARG A 625 17.98 -1.30 17.92
N VAL A 626 16.72 -1.60 18.23
CA VAL A 626 15.79 -2.32 17.34
C VAL A 626 15.39 -1.50 16.10
N GLN A 627 15.25 -0.18 16.22
CA GLN A 627 14.83 0.70 15.11
C GLN A 627 15.94 0.88 14.09
N SER A 628 17.18 1.06 14.56
CA SER A 628 18.37 1.16 13.72
C SER A 628 18.62 -0.14 12.94
N VAL A 629 18.46 -1.31 13.58
CA VAL A 629 18.55 -2.61 12.88
C VAL A 629 17.40 -2.81 11.87
N ALA A 630 16.18 -2.35 12.15
CA ALA A 630 15.09 -2.40 11.16
C ALA A 630 15.36 -1.49 9.93
N VAL A 631 16.03 -0.35 10.11
CA VAL A 631 16.53 0.47 8.97
C VAL A 631 17.67 -0.25 8.25
N ARG A 632 18.60 -0.86 8.99
CA ARG A 632 19.74 -1.62 8.45
C ARG A 632 19.29 -2.70 7.45
N LEU A 633 18.32 -3.54 7.82
CA LEU A 633 17.77 -4.58 6.93
C LEU A 633 17.22 -4.00 5.62
N ILE A 634 16.57 -2.83 5.68
CA ILE A 634 16.00 -2.16 4.50
C ILE A 634 17.08 -1.51 3.63
N VAL A 635 18.19 -1.04 4.23
CA VAL A 635 19.37 -0.55 3.49
C VAL A 635 20.11 -1.70 2.84
N GLU A 636 20.40 -2.78 3.58
CA GLU A 636 21.05 -4.00 3.07
C GLU A 636 20.26 -4.58 1.87
N ARG A 637 18.93 -4.66 1.93
CA ARG A 637 18.08 -5.05 0.79
C ARG A 637 18.13 -4.07 -0.38
N GLU A 638 18.18 -2.75 -0.15
CA GLU A 638 18.33 -1.78 -1.24
C GLU A 638 19.74 -1.85 -1.86
N ASP A 639 20.77 -2.25 -1.12
CA ASP A 639 22.12 -2.47 -1.63
C ASP A 639 22.26 -3.81 -2.39
N GLU A 640 21.61 -4.89 -1.92
CA GLU A 640 21.40 -6.13 -2.69
C GLU A 640 20.76 -5.83 -4.05
N ILE A 641 19.72 -5.00 -4.09
CA ILE A 641 19.03 -4.60 -5.33
C ILE A 641 19.91 -3.76 -6.26
N LYS A 642 20.84 -2.93 -5.73
CA LYS A 642 21.78 -2.13 -6.54
C LYS A 642 22.93 -2.96 -7.11
N ALA A 643 23.41 -3.94 -6.35
CA ALA A 643 24.52 -4.81 -6.74
C ALA A 643 24.10 -5.95 -7.68
N PHE A 644 22.79 -6.23 -7.76
CA PHE A 644 22.23 -7.27 -8.62
C PHE A 644 22.37 -6.94 -10.11
N VAL A 645 23.05 -7.80 -10.84
CA VAL A 645 23.10 -7.79 -12.31
C VAL A 645 22.10 -8.84 -12.83
N PRO A 646 21.09 -8.45 -13.63
CA PRO A 646 20.18 -9.42 -14.24
C PRO A 646 20.91 -10.33 -15.24
N GLU A 647 20.78 -11.65 -15.04
CA GLU A 647 21.26 -12.66 -15.98
C GLU A 647 20.13 -13.05 -16.94
N GLU A 648 20.45 -13.21 -18.23
CA GLU A 648 19.52 -13.72 -19.24
C GLU A 648 19.30 -15.22 -19.06
N TYR A 649 18.05 -15.65 -19.16
CA TYR A 649 17.70 -17.06 -19.31
C TYR A 649 16.47 -17.21 -20.21
N TRP A 650 16.30 -18.40 -20.78
CA TRP A 650 15.19 -18.75 -21.63
C TRP A 650 14.36 -19.86 -21.00
N THR A 651 13.07 -19.86 -21.28
CA THR A 651 12.17 -20.98 -20.98
C THR A 651 11.66 -21.58 -22.28
N LEU A 652 11.35 -22.88 -22.26
CA LEU A 652 10.72 -23.57 -23.39
C LEU A 652 9.56 -24.42 -22.86
N ASP A 653 8.34 -24.01 -23.17
CA ASP A 653 7.12 -24.79 -22.95
C ASP A 653 6.67 -25.42 -24.29
N ALA A 654 6.17 -26.65 -24.24
CA ALA A 654 5.38 -27.25 -25.30
C ALA A 654 3.88 -27.18 -24.94
N LEU A 655 3.07 -26.64 -25.85
CA LEU A 655 1.62 -26.77 -25.82
C LEU A 655 1.25 -28.05 -26.57
N LEU A 656 0.68 -29.00 -25.85
CA LEU A 656 0.46 -30.37 -26.28
C LEU A 656 -1.00 -30.76 -26.14
N GLU A 657 -1.48 -31.66 -26.99
CA GLU A 657 -2.83 -32.21 -26.94
C GLU A 657 -2.78 -33.73 -26.79
N GLY A 658 -3.65 -34.27 -25.94
CA GLY A 658 -3.70 -35.71 -25.65
C GLY A 658 -4.57 -36.49 -26.65
N PRO A 659 -4.51 -37.83 -26.65
CA PRO A 659 -5.30 -38.67 -27.56
C PRO A 659 -6.83 -38.58 -27.34
N ALA A 660 -7.27 -37.99 -26.23
CA ALA A 660 -8.68 -37.69 -25.96
C ALA A 660 -9.18 -36.37 -26.61
N GLY A 661 -8.31 -35.61 -27.27
CA GLY A 661 -8.61 -34.29 -27.82
C GLY A 661 -8.48 -33.15 -26.79
N PRO A 662 -9.18 -32.02 -26.99
CA PRO A 662 -9.02 -30.81 -26.18
C PRO A 662 -9.61 -30.96 -24.76
N PRO A 663 -9.14 -30.17 -23.77
CA PRO A 663 -8.24 -29.03 -23.92
C PRO A 663 -6.74 -29.40 -24.03
N PRO A 664 -5.96 -28.65 -24.82
CA PRO A 664 -4.50 -28.77 -24.81
C PRO A 664 -3.90 -28.25 -23.49
N PHE A 665 -2.75 -28.80 -23.10
CA PHE A 665 -2.05 -28.51 -21.85
C PHE A 665 -0.60 -28.09 -22.10
N LYS A 666 -0.02 -27.34 -21.15
CA LYS A 666 1.40 -26.97 -21.18
C LYS A 666 2.26 -28.03 -20.48
N ALA A 667 3.43 -28.31 -21.06
CA ALA A 667 4.52 -29.03 -20.43
C ALA A 667 5.81 -28.19 -20.56
N LYS A 668 6.60 -28.03 -19.49
CA LYS A 668 7.83 -27.20 -19.46
C LYS A 668 9.07 -28.06 -19.65
N LEU A 669 10.06 -27.59 -20.41
CA LEU A 669 11.33 -28.30 -20.59
C LEU A 669 12.00 -28.50 -19.22
N SER A 670 12.24 -29.75 -18.85
CA SER A 670 12.80 -30.12 -17.54
C SER A 670 14.20 -30.73 -17.64
N LYS A 671 14.49 -31.44 -18.72
CA LYS A 671 15.77 -32.11 -18.97
C LYS A 671 16.15 -32.08 -20.44
N LEU A 672 17.45 -32.18 -20.70
CA LEU A 672 18.04 -32.49 -22.00
C LEU A 672 19.11 -33.56 -21.78
N ASP A 673 19.17 -34.57 -22.66
CA ASP A 673 20.15 -35.67 -22.56
C ASP A 673 20.15 -36.34 -21.16
N GLY A 674 18.95 -36.44 -20.56
CA GLY A 674 18.69 -37.00 -19.22
C GLY A 674 19.01 -36.09 -18.02
N LYS A 675 19.65 -34.93 -18.22
CA LYS A 675 20.11 -34.01 -17.15
C LYS A 675 19.20 -32.79 -17.05
N LYS A 676 19.04 -32.20 -15.84
CA LYS A 676 18.34 -30.90 -15.71
C LYS A 676 19.08 -29.86 -16.56
N VAL A 677 18.34 -29.08 -17.33
CA VAL A 677 18.86 -28.07 -18.26
C VAL A 677 18.43 -26.66 -17.82
N GLU A 678 19.33 -25.68 -18.02
CA GLU A 678 19.04 -24.25 -17.95
C GLU A 678 19.40 -23.67 -19.32
N LEU A 679 18.45 -23.05 -20.00
CA LEU A 679 18.69 -22.42 -21.30
C LEU A 679 19.20 -20.99 -21.05
N LYS A 680 20.49 -20.73 -21.34
CA LYS A 680 21.11 -19.40 -21.13
C LYS A 680 21.40 -18.64 -22.42
N GLU A 681 21.41 -19.35 -23.55
CA GLU A 681 21.74 -18.77 -24.86
C GLU A 681 20.55 -18.86 -25.82
N ARG A 682 20.25 -17.73 -26.47
CA ARG A 682 19.23 -17.64 -27.53
C ARG A 682 19.48 -18.62 -28.66
N VAL A 683 20.71 -18.64 -29.21
CA VAL A 683 21.06 -19.48 -30.38
C VAL A 683 20.86 -20.97 -30.08
N PHE A 684 21.26 -21.42 -28.90
CA PHE A 684 21.00 -22.78 -28.45
C PHE A 684 19.50 -23.07 -28.32
N THR A 685 18.74 -22.14 -27.74
CA THR A 685 17.29 -22.26 -27.58
C THR A 685 16.55 -22.35 -28.92
N GLU A 686 16.89 -21.47 -29.87
CA GLU A 686 16.33 -21.49 -31.22
C GLU A 686 16.69 -22.78 -31.97
N SER A 687 17.92 -23.30 -31.81
CA SER A 687 18.33 -24.58 -32.40
C SER A 687 17.55 -25.77 -31.82
N LEU A 688 17.28 -25.76 -30.51
CA LEU A 688 16.51 -26.79 -29.82
C LEU A 688 15.02 -26.71 -30.18
N VAL A 689 14.48 -25.51 -30.40
CA VAL A 689 13.11 -25.33 -30.92
C VAL A 689 12.99 -25.89 -32.33
N ALA A 690 13.96 -25.64 -33.21
CA ALA A 690 13.97 -26.19 -34.57
C ALA A 690 14.08 -27.73 -34.58
N GLU A 691 14.92 -28.31 -33.71
CA GLU A 691 15.02 -29.76 -33.48
C GLU A 691 13.65 -30.33 -33.07
N LEU A 692 13.02 -29.74 -32.06
CA LEU A 692 11.78 -30.24 -31.46
C LEU A 692 10.51 -29.99 -32.29
N GLN A 693 10.50 -28.99 -33.17
CA GLN A 693 9.36 -28.70 -34.06
C GLN A 693 9.04 -29.86 -35.02
N THR A 694 9.99 -30.80 -35.21
CA THR A 694 9.82 -32.02 -36.02
C THR A 694 9.80 -33.31 -35.19
N ALA A 695 9.95 -33.22 -33.87
CA ALA A 695 10.01 -34.39 -32.99
C ALA A 695 8.60 -34.92 -32.67
N SER A 696 8.46 -36.24 -32.56
CA SER A 696 7.26 -36.86 -32.00
C SER A 696 7.25 -36.72 -30.47
N PHE A 697 6.13 -36.29 -29.91
CA PHE A 697 5.94 -36.17 -28.45
C PHE A 697 5.17 -37.38 -27.94
N SER A 698 5.65 -37.98 -26.84
CA SER A 698 4.97 -39.09 -26.18
C SER A 698 5.11 -39.03 -24.66
N VAL A 699 4.10 -39.51 -23.95
CA VAL A 699 4.12 -39.61 -22.49
C VAL A 699 5.06 -40.74 -22.09
N ALA A 700 6.21 -40.39 -21.50
CA ALA A 700 7.21 -41.34 -21.05
C ALA A 700 6.87 -41.95 -19.68
N LYS A 701 6.21 -41.18 -18.80
CA LYS A 701 5.73 -41.65 -17.49
C LYS A 701 4.68 -40.70 -16.89
N VAL A 702 3.62 -41.23 -16.28
CA VAL A 702 2.64 -40.49 -15.46
C VAL A 702 2.71 -40.90 -13.98
N ASP A 703 3.22 -40.03 -13.14
CA ASP A 703 3.12 -40.16 -11.68
C ASP A 703 1.82 -39.51 -11.17
N ARG A 704 1.00 -40.28 -10.45
CA ARG A 704 -0.21 -39.81 -9.74
C ARG A 704 0.00 -39.99 -8.24
N ARG A 705 -0.22 -38.94 -7.43
CA ARG A 705 -0.05 -38.99 -5.97
C ARG A 705 -1.04 -38.09 -5.23
N GLU A 706 -1.48 -38.53 -4.06
CA GLU A 706 -2.25 -37.68 -3.15
C GLU A 706 -1.31 -36.71 -2.42
N ARG A 707 -1.56 -35.39 -2.57
CA ARG A 707 -0.87 -34.32 -1.84
C ARG A 707 -1.82 -33.72 -0.80
N ARG A 708 -1.39 -33.66 0.45
CA ARG A 708 -2.15 -33.03 1.55
C ARG A 708 -1.57 -31.66 1.88
N ARG A 709 -2.43 -30.65 2.04
CA ARG A 709 -2.10 -29.28 2.47
C ARG A 709 -2.72 -29.08 3.84
N ASN A 710 -1.88 -28.99 4.87
CA ASN A 710 -2.34 -28.92 6.26
C ASN A 710 -2.95 -27.56 6.58
N ALA A 711 -3.93 -27.53 7.50
CA ALA A 711 -4.48 -26.27 7.99
C ALA A 711 -3.39 -25.45 8.71
N PRO A 712 -3.29 -24.13 8.44
CA PRO A 712 -2.27 -23.29 9.04
C PRO A 712 -2.57 -23.00 10.52
N ALA A 713 -1.52 -22.82 11.32
CA ALA A 713 -1.62 -22.56 12.76
C ALA A 713 -2.52 -21.34 13.10
N PRO A 714 -3.20 -21.33 14.27
CA PRO A 714 -3.96 -20.17 14.73
C PRO A 714 -3.06 -18.93 14.84
N PHE A 715 -3.64 -17.74 14.80
CA PHE A 715 -2.84 -16.52 14.66
C PHE A 715 -2.00 -16.23 15.90
N ILE A 716 -0.73 -15.92 15.65
CA ILE A 716 0.12 -15.10 16.52
C ILE A 716 0.21 -13.68 15.96
N THR A 717 0.67 -12.71 16.74
CA THR A 717 0.65 -11.28 16.38
C THR A 717 1.36 -10.96 15.07
N SER A 718 2.51 -11.58 14.83
CA SER A 718 3.30 -11.47 13.60
C SER A 718 2.52 -11.98 12.38
N LYS A 719 1.90 -13.16 12.50
CA LYS A 719 1.09 -13.80 11.44
C LYS A 719 -0.21 -13.04 11.17
N LEU A 720 -0.86 -12.49 12.19
CA LEU A 720 -2.01 -11.61 12.01
C LEU A 720 -1.62 -10.32 11.27
N GLN A 721 -0.46 -9.73 11.58
CA GLN A 721 0.05 -8.56 10.86
C GLN A 721 0.43 -8.88 9.40
N GLN A 722 1.08 -10.02 9.16
CA GLN A 722 1.39 -10.53 7.82
C GLN A 722 0.11 -10.75 6.99
N GLU A 723 -0.85 -11.51 7.50
CA GLU A 723 -2.07 -11.87 6.77
C GLU A 723 -3.02 -10.67 6.57
N ALA A 724 -3.14 -9.77 7.54
CA ALA A 724 -3.95 -8.55 7.40
C ALA A 724 -3.31 -7.55 6.41
N ALA A 725 -1.98 -7.50 6.31
CA ALA A 725 -1.33 -6.73 5.26
C ALA A 725 -1.59 -7.32 3.86
N ASN A 726 -1.52 -8.65 3.72
CA ASN A 726 -1.62 -9.29 2.40
C ASN A 726 -3.08 -9.43 1.93
N ARG A 727 -4.01 -9.91 2.77
CA ARG A 727 -5.43 -10.09 2.42
C ARG A 727 -6.29 -8.82 2.56
N LEU A 728 -5.95 -7.92 3.49
CA LEU A 728 -6.76 -6.72 3.80
C LEU A 728 -6.07 -5.39 3.47
N SER A 729 -4.80 -5.39 3.05
CA SER A 729 -3.99 -4.16 2.84
C SER A 729 -3.85 -3.28 4.10
N PHE A 730 -3.94 -3.87 5.29
CA PHE A 730 -3.82 -3.13 6.55
C PHE A 730 -2.35 -2.98 6.98
N THR A 731 -1.97 -1.80 7.48
CA THR A 731 -0.69 -1.64 8.17
C THR A 731 -0.70 -2.36 9.51
N ALA A 732 0.45 -2.79 10.01
CA ALA A 732 0.60 -3.37 11.34
C ALA A 732 0.00 -2.48 12.44
N LYS A 733 0.13 -1.15 12.29
CA LYS A 733 -0.49 -0.16 13.18
C LYS A 733 -2.02 -0.19 13.12
N LYS A 734 -2.63 -0.26 11.92
CA LYS A 734 -4.09 -0.38 11.74
C LYS A 734 -4.57 -1.70 12.35
N THR A 735 -3.95 -2.82 11.98
CA THR A 735 -4.26 -4.17 12.47
C THR A 735 -4.25 -4.24 14.00
N MET A 736 -3.20 -3.75 14.67
CA MET A 736 -3.13 -3.74 16.13
C MET A 736 -4.13 -2.78 16.79
N THR A 737 -4.45 -1.63 16.17
CA THR A 737 -5.47 -0.70 16.70
C THR A 737 -6.86 -1.33 16.66
N LEU A 738 -7.20 -2.08 15.60
CA LEU A 738 -8.47 -2.77 15.47
C LEU A 738 -8.55 -4.02 16.36
N ALA A 739 -7.46 -4.78 16.45
CA ALA A 739 -7.38 -5.94 17.34
C ALA A 739 -7.51 -5.57 18.82
N GLN A 740 -6.89 -4.46 19.27
CA GLN A 740 -7.08 -3.91 20.62
C GLN A 740 -8.57 -3.67 20.91
N ARG A 741 -9.32 -3.07 19.96
CA ARG A 741 -10.76 -2.80 20.13
C ARG A 741 -11.61 -4.07 20.17
N LEU A 742 -11.27 -5.08 19.36
CA LEU A 742 -11.94 -6.39 19.38
C LEU A 742 -11.69 -7.14 20.70
N TYR A 743 -10.50 -7.01 21.30
CA TYR A 743 -10.15 -7.58 22.61
C TYR A 743 -10.80 -6.82 23.78
N GLU A 744 -10.72 -5.49 23.79
CA GLU A 744 -11.32 -4.65 24.83
C GLU A 744 -12.85 -4.69 24.83
N GLY A 745 -13.44 -4.82 23.64
CA GLY A 745 -14.86 -5.08 23.40
C GLY A 745 -15.59 -4.00 22.60
N VAL A 746 -16.52 -4.45 21.76
CA VAL A 746 -17.38 -3.63 20.89
C VAL A 746 -18.84 -3.69 21.34
N PRO A 747 -19.68 -2.67 21.07
CA PRO A 747 -21.10 -2.72 21.41
C PRO A 747 -21.88 -3.63 20.44
N LEU A 748 -22.61 -4.61 20.97
CA LEU A 748 -23.44 -5.57 20.21
C LEU A 748 -24.91 -5.45 20.63
N GLY A 749 -25.55 -4.33 20.30
CA GLY A 749 -26.97 -4.09 20.64
C GLY A 749 -27.26 -4.23 22.14
N ASP A 750 -28.30 -4.99 22.48
CA ASP A 750 -28.75 -5.24 23.86
C ASP A 750 -27.72 -5.98 24.71
N GLU A 751 -26.77 -6.70 24.09
CA GLU A 751 -25.65 -7.31 24.81
C GLU A 751 -24.62 -6.27 25.25
N GLY A 752 -24.62 -5.07 24.67
CA GLY A 752 -23.70 -3.99 25.01
C GLY A 752 -22.23 -4.35 24.73
N GLN A 753 -21.33 -3.75 25.52
CA GLN A 753 -19.87 -3.88 25.35
C GLN A 753 -19.41 -5.34 25.55
N THR A 754 -18.87 -5.96 24.50
CA THR A 754 -18.57 -7.40 24.46
C THR A 754 -17.24 -7.66 23.76
N ALA A 755 -16.32 -8.38 24.41
CA ALA A 755 -15.03 -8.77 23.86
C ALA A 755 -15.16 -9.93 22.89
N LEU A 756 -14.61 -9.77 21.69
CA LEU A 756 -14.76 -10.70 20.57
C LEU A 756 -13.53 -11.57 20.32
N ILE A 757 -12.32 -11.17 20.75
CA ILE A 757 -11.09 -11.97 20.57
C ILE A 757 -10.24 -12.08 21.85
N THR A 758 -9.38 -13.11 21.91
CA THR A 758 -8.28 -13.24 22.88
C THR A 758 -7.19 -12.18 22.68
N TYR A 759 -6.26 -12.09 23.62
CA TYR A 759 -5.21 -11.06 23.64
C TYR A 759 -4.33 -11.05 22.38
N MET A 760 -4.28 -9.91 21.70
CA MET A 760 -3.67 -9.78 20.37
C MET A 760 -2.15 -9.57 20.34
N ARG A 761 -1.47 -9.61 21.50
CA ARG A 761 0.00 -9.57 21.63
C ARG A 761 0.52 -10.89 22.18
N THR A 762 0.69 -11.87 21.30
CA THR A 762 1.03 -13.26 21.61
C THR A 762 1.95 -13.83 20.52
N ASP A 763 2.91 -14.64 20.93
CA ASP A 763 3.76 -15.49 20.08
C ASP A 763 3.47 -16.99 20.31
N SER A 764 2.44 -17.31 21.11
CA SER A 764 1.98 -18.67 21.37
C SER A 764 0.91 -19.12 20.39
N THR A 765 1.07 -20.31 19.80
CA THR A 765 0.04 -20.98 18.99
C THR A 765 -0.88 -21.88 19.82
N ARG A 766 -0.74 -21.88 21.15
CA ARG A 766 -1.51 -22.70 22.08
C ARG A 766 -2.99 -22.30 22.05
N LEU A 767 -3.86 -23.29 22.23
CA LEU A 767 -5.30 -23.13 22.43
C LEU A 767 -5.69 -23.75 23.77
N SER A 768 -6.77 -23.27 24.38
CA SER A 768 -7.39 -23.83 25.59
C SER A 768 -8.34 -24.98 25.25
N ASP A 769 -8.45 -25.96 26.16
CA ASP A 769 -9.28 -27.16 25.95
C ASP A 769 -10.77 -26.81 25.73
N ASP A 770 -11.28 -25.80 26.44
CA ASP A 770 -12.64 -25.25 26.25
C ASP A 770 -12.84 -24.69 24.83
N ALA A 771 -11.85 -24.00 24.27
CA ALA A 771 -11.93 -23.42 22.92
C ALA A 771 -11.78 -24.50 21.85
N VAL A 772 -10.87 -25.46 22.07
CA VAL A 772 -10.70 -26.65 21.22
C VAL A 772 -11.98 -27.49 21.18
N LYS A 773 -12.63 -27.69 22.34
CA LYS A 773 -13.93 -28.39 22.41
C LYS A 773 -15.00 -27.65 21.60
N GLN A 774 -15.23 -26.36 21.89
CA GLN A 774 -16.25 -25.55 21.20
C GLN A 774 -16.07 -25.56 19.68
N VAL A 775 -14.84 -25.42 19.18
CA VAL A 775 -14.59 -25.37 17.73
C VAL A 775 -14.74 -26.73 17.06
N ARG A 776 -14.42 -27.83 17.76
CA ARG A 776 -14.67 -29.19 17.26
C ARG A 776 -16.17 -29.51 17.21
N GLU A 777 -16.93 -29.13 18.23
CA GLU A 777 -18.39 -29.24 18.26
C GLU A 777 -19.04 -28.40 17.15
N PHE A 778 -18.55 -27.18 16.92
CA PHE A 778 -19.00 -26.31 15.83
C PHE A 778 -18.66 -26.87 14.44
N ILE A 779 -17.48 -27.50 14.27
CA ILE A 779 -17.10 -28.13 12.99
C ILE A 779 -17.99 -29.33 12.68
N ASP A 780 -18.26 -30.21 13.66
CA ASP A 780 -19.20 -31.33 13.46
C ASP A 780 -20.61 -30.80 13.13
N GLY A 781 -21.09 -29.78 13.85
CA GLY A 781 -22.42 -29.20 13.65
C GLY A 781 -22.62 -28.42 12.34
N LYS A 782 -21.61 -27.69 11.83
CA LYS A 782 -21.73 -26.85 10.62
C LYS A 782 -21.15 -27.48 9.35
N TYR A 783 -20.18 -28.39 9.45
CA TYR A 783 -19.47 -29.00 8.31
C TYR A 783 -19.49 -30.54 8.33
N GLY A 784 -19.73 -31.17 9.47
CA GLY A 784 -19.80 -32.63 9.62
C GLY A 784 -18.46 -33.33 9.87
N LYS A 785 -18.54 -34.57 10.37
CA LYS A 785 -17.40 -35.43 10.75
C LYS A 785 -16.33 -35.62 9.67
N ASP A 786 -16.69 -35.51 8.40
CA ASP A 786 -15.73 -35.60 7.31
C ASP A 786 -14.70 -34.46 7.34
N PHE A 787 -15.05 -33.29 7.89
CA PHE A 787 -14.13 -32.16 8.06
C PHE A 787 -13.42 -32.12 9.43
N LEU A 788 -13.87 -32.90 10.41
CA LEU A 788 -13.33 -32.91 11.78
C LEU A 788 -12.21 -33.97 11.95
N PRO A 789 -10.96 -33.60 12.27
CA PRO A 789 -9.89 -34.56 12.57
C PRO A 789 -10.22 -35.40 13.82
N ASP A 790 -9.83 -36.67 13.83
CA ASP A 790 -10.19 -37.60 14.91
C ASP A 790 -9.68 -37.14 16.28
N GLU A 791 -8.43 -36.68 16.34
CA GLU A 791 -7.80 -36.02 17.48
C GLU A 791 -7.73 -34.48 17.28
N PRO A 792 -7.62 -33.67 18.35
CA PRO A 792 -7.36 -32.22 18.23
C PRO A 792 -6.05 -31.88 17.52
N MET A 793 -6.04 -30.83 16.69
CA MET A 793 -4.84 -30.36 16.00
C MET A 793 -3.97 -29.54 16.95
N VAL A 794 -2.76 -30.03 17.25
CA VAL A 794 -1.81 -29.36 18.15
C VAL A 794 -0.68 -28.69 17.36
N TYR A 795 -0.49 -27.38 17.58
CA TYR A 795 0.58 -26.60 16.97
C TYR A 795 1.68 -26.26 18.00
N ARG A 796 2.95 -26.36 17.59
CA ARG A 796 4.10 -26.07 18.46
C ARG A 796 4.47 -24.58 18.42
N SER A 797 4.38 -23.92 19.57
CA SER A 797 4.99 -22.60 19.80
C SER A 797 6.52 -22.68 19.70
N LYS A 798 7.20 -21.53 19.48
CA LYS A 798 8.68 -21.45 19.57
C LYS A 798 9.14 -21.72 21.01
N LYS A 799 10.35 -22.28 21.19
CA LYS A 799 10.95 -22.49 22.54
C LYS A 799 11.13 -21.20 23.36
N SER A 800 11.14 -20.04 22.70
CA SER A 800 11.28 -18.71 23.28
C SER A 800 9.96 -17.92 23.32
N ALA A 801 8.81 -18.59 23.15
CA ALA A 801 7.50 -17.95 23.20
C ALA A 801 7.05 -17.74 24.65
N GLN A 802 6.24 -16.71 24.91
CA GLN A 802 5.69 -16.40 26.22
C GLN A 802 4.47 -17.33 26.50
N ASP A 803 4.74 -18.61 26.74
CA ASP A 803 3.78 -19.75 26.66
C ASP A 803 2.57 -19.68 27.64
N ALA A 804 2.59 -18.73 28.57
CA ALA A 804 1.43 -18.34 29.38
C ALA A 804 0.25 -17.82 28.53
N HIS A 805 0.53 -17.26 27.36
CA HIS A 805 -0.49 -16.72 26.44
C HIS A 805 -1.15 -17.82 25.59
N GLU A 806 -2.29 -17.45 24.99
CA GLU A 806 -3.02 -18.25 24.01
C GLU A 806 -2.89 -17.59 22.62
N ALA A 807 -3.23 -18.30 21.56
CA ALA A 807 -3.30 -17.74 20.20
C ALA A 807 -4.46 -16.72 20.06
N ILE A 808 -4.39 -15.88 19.03
CA ILE A 808 -5.43 -14.91 18.67
C ILE A 808 -6.58 -15.66 17.98
N ARG A 809 -7.70 -15.81 18.71
CA ARG A 809 -8.93 -16.49 18.31
C ARG A 809 -10.17 -15.69 18.76
N PRO A 810 -11.37 -16.01 18.28
CA PRO A 810 -12.61 -15.57 18.91
C PRO A 810 -12.71 -15.97 20.39
N THR A 811 -13.34 -15.14 21.23
CA THR A 811 -13.69 -15.47 22.63
C THR A 811 -14.77 -16.54 22.73
N SER A 812 -15.74 -16.54 21.81
CA SER A 812 -16.80 -17.54 21.68
C SER A 812 -17.20 -17.69 20.22
N LEU A 813 -17.68 -18.88 19.86
CA LEU A 813 -18.24 -19.17 18.52
C LEU A 813 -19.73 -18.84 18.41
N GLU A 814 -20.38 -18.39 19.49
CA GLU A 814 -21.72 -17.80 19.45
C GLU A 814 -21.79 -16.52 18.59
N TYR A 815 -20.64 -15.90 18.29
CA TYR A 815 -20.52 -14.68 17.49
C TYR A 815 -19.91 -14.96 16.09
N PRO A 816 -20.50 -15.81 15.24
CA PRO A 816 -19.98 -16.02 13.89
C PRO A 816 -20.05 -14.70 13.09
N PRO A 817 -19.18 -14.48 12.09
CA PRO A 817 -19.13 -13.25 11.31
C PRO A 817 -20.50 -12.78 10.82
N GLU A 818 -21.33 -13.74 10.37
CA GLU A 818 -22.70 -13.53 9.91
C GLU A 818 -23.61 -12.84 10.96
N ARG A 819 -23.45 -13.15 12.26
CA ARG A 819 -24.20 -12.53 13.37
C ARG A 819 -23.71 -11.12 13.71
N VAL A 820 -22.40 -10.90 13.67
CA VAL A 820 -21.80 -9.63 14.14
C VAL A 820 -21.74 -8.54 13.07
N LYS A 821 -21.77 -8.91 11.78
CA LYS A 821 -21.68 -7.99 10.63
C LYS A 821 -22.62 -6.77 10.72
N PRO A 822 -23.92 -6.88 11.07
CA PRO A 822 -24.81 -5.72 11.11
C PRO A 822 -24.41 -4.66 12.15
N PHE A 823 -23.80 -5.06 13.28
CA PHE A 823 -23.33 -4.11 14.29
C PHE A 823 -22.10 -3.33 13.82
N PHE A 824 -21.18 -3.97 13.11
CA PHE A 824 -20.05 -3.28 12.48
C PHE A 824 -20.48 -2.36 11.34
N GLU A 825 -21.46 -2.77 10.53
CA GLU A 825 -22.06 -1.92 9.49
C GLU A 825 -22.75 -0.70 10.10
N ALA A 826 -23.54 -0.87 11.16
CA ALA A 826 -24.19 0.23 11.89
C ALA A 826 -23.19 1.20 12.56
N MET A 827 -22.01 0.71 12.98
CA MET A 827 -20.92 1.55 13.48
C MET A 827 -20.07 2.21 12.38
N GLY A 828 -20.19 1.80 11.12
CA GLY A 828 -19.30 2.22 10.03
C GLY A 828 -17.88 1.65 10.14
N GLU A 829 -17.74 0.47 10.77
CA GLU A 829 -16.47 -0.15 11.19
C GLU A 829 -16.15 -1.42 10.38
N GLU A 830 -16.39 -1.39 9.06
CA GLU A 830 -16.18 -2.54 8.16
C GLU A 830 -14.75 -3.11 8.21
N ASP A 831 -13.74 -2.24 8.38
CA ASP A 831 -12.35 -2.67 8.59
C ASP A 831 -12.19 -3.57 9.82
N MET A 832 -12.92 -3.29 10.90
CA MET A 832 -12.88 -4.07 12.15
C MET A 832 -13.61 -5.40 11.98
N TYR A 833 -14.72 -5.42 11.23
CA TYR A 833 -15.40 -6.65 10.80
C TYR A 833 -14.47 -7.54 9.96
N ARG A 834 -13.80 -6.99 8.92
CA ARG A 834 -12.90 -7.75 8.04
C ARG A 834 -11.74 -8.39 8.79
N LEU A 835 -11.21 -7.71 9.82
CA LEU A 835 -10.19 -8.29 10.70
C LEU A 835 -10.75 -9.40 11.60
N TYR A 836 -11.95 -9.21 12.16
CA TYR A 836 -12.61 -10.23 12.97
C TYR A 836 -12.93 -11.49 12.17
N GLU A 837 -13.49 -11.34 10.97
CA GLU A 837 -13.79 -12.44 10.05
C GLU A 837 -12.52 -13.25 9.72
N LEU A 838 -11.40 -12.57 9.47
CA LEU A 838 -10.11 -13.22 9.22
C LEU A 838 -9.63 -14.04 10.42
N ILE A 839 -9.70 -13.49 11.64
CA ILE A 839 -9.34 -14.19 12.89
C ILE A 839 -10.24 -15.40 13.12
N TRP A 840 -11.56 -15.23 12.97
CA TRP A 840 -12.55 -16.29 13.14
C TRP A 840 -12.32 -17.44 12.15
N LYS A 841 -12.14 -17.12 10.85
CA LYS A 841 -11.88 -18.12 9.81
C LYS A 841 -10.57 -18.88 10.05
N ARG A 842 -9.51 -18.22 10.53
CA ARG A 842 -8.23 -18.87 10.87
C ARG A 842 -8.37 -19.85 12.04
N PHE A 843 -9.09 -19.45 13.09
CA PHE A 843 -9.32 -20.28 14.26
C PHE A 843 -10.13 -21.55 13.94
N VAL A 844 -11.25 -21.41 13.20
CA VAL A 844 -12.03 -22.59 12.77
C VAL A 844 -11.20 -23.48 11.85
N ALA A 845 -10.53 -22.90 10.85
CA ALA A 845 -9.71 -23.65 9.91
C ALA A 845 -8.62 -24.52 10.58
N CYS A 846 -7.95 -24.02 11.62
CA CYS A 846 -6.83 -24.74 12.26
C CYS A 846 -7.25 -26.03 13.02
N GLN A 847 -8.55 -26.29 13.20
CA GLN A 847 -9.07 -27.54 13.77
C GLN A 847 -9.82 -28.41 12.75
N MET A 848 -9.69 -28.12 11.45
CA MET A 848 -10.27 -28.91 10.35
C MET A 848 -9.23 -29.83 9.69
N LYS A 849 -9.69 -30.87 9.00
CA LYS A 849 -8.81 -31.78 8.24
C LYS A 849 -8.02 -31.04 7.13
N PRO A 850 -6.82 -31.52 6.77
CA PRO A 850 -6.08 -31.03 5.61
C PRO A 850 -6.92 -31.02 4.34
N ALA A 851 -6.63 -30.06 3.46
CA ALA A 851 -7.11 -30.14 2.08
C ALA A 851 -6.33 -31.24 1.35
N VAL A 852 -7.01 -31.99 0.49
CA VAL A 852 -6.44 -33.11 -0.25
C VAL A 852 -6.55 -32.82 -1.75
N TYR A 853 -5.44 -32.96 -2.44
CA TYR A 853 -5.33 -32.79 -3.87
C TYR A 853 -4.82 -34.09 -4.50
N ASP A 854 -5.39 -34.50 -5.62
CA ASP A 854 -4.76 -35.52 -6.47
C ASP A 854 -3.83 -34.79 -7.45
N GLN A 855 -2.52 -34.94 -7.25
CA GLN A 855 -1.49 -34.34 -8.08
C GLN A 855 -1.05 -35.34 -9.15
N THR A 856 -1.12 -34.91 -10.41
CA THR A 856 -0.63 -35.67 -11.56
C THR A 856 0.55 -34.93 -12.18
N SER A 857 1.65 -35.64 -12.44
CA SER A 857 2.80 -35.13 -13.17
C SER A 857 3.22 -36.11 -14.25
N ALA A 858 3.34 -35.62 -15.49
CA ALA A 858 3.74 -36.42 -16.64
C ALA A 858 5.11 -35.97 -17.17
N ASP A 859 6.06 -36.89 -17.25
CA ASP A 859 7.30 -36.72 -18.02
C ASP A 859 7.02 -37.14 -19.47
N ILE A 860 7.40 -36.29 -20.41
CA ILE A 860 7.07 -36.37 -21.84
C ILE A 860 8.36 -36.33 -22.63
N ALA A 861 8.61 -37.35 -23.46
CA ALA A 861 9.79 -37.45 -24.31
C ALA A 861 9.54 -36.79 -25.67
N ALA A 862 10.53 -36.06 -26.16
CA ALA A 862 10.58 -35.54 -27.52
C ALA A 862 12.05 -35.43 -27.96
N GLY A 863 12.50 -36.30 -28.87
CA GLY A 863 13.92 -36.43 -29.19
C GLY A 863 14.76 -36.69 -27.94
N ARG A 864 15.78 -35.86 -27.70
CA ARG A 864 16.62 -35.89 -26.48
C ARG A 864 16.11 -35.01 -25.33
N ALA A 865 14.98 -34.33 -25.50
CA ALA A 865 14.36 -33.49 -24.48
C ALA A 865 13.37 -34.28 -23.60
N THR A 866 13.24 -33.87 -22.34
CA THR A 866 12.14 -34.30 -21.47
C THR A 866 11.37 -33.08 -20.97
N PHE A 867 10.15 -32.95 -21.45
CA PHE A 867 9.17 -31.99 -20.94
C PHE A 867 8.47 -32.55 -19.71
N ARG A 868 7.99 -31.69 -18.83
CA ARG A 868 7.21 -32.06 -17.64
C ARG A 868 5.93 -31.23 -17.58
N ALA A 869 4.79 -31.91 -17.61
CA ALA A 869 3.51 -31.35 -17.23
C ALA A 869 3.24 -31.64 -15.74
N SER A 870 2.51 -30.76 -15.07
CA SER A 870 2.04 -31.01 -13.70
C SER A 870 0.73 -30.26 -13.45
N GLY A 871 -0.24 -30.94 -12.86
CA GLY A 871 -1.53 -30.38 -12.49
C GLY A 871 -2.04 -30.97 -11.17
N SER A 872 -3.03 -30.32 -10.57
CA SER A 872 -3.61 -30.76 -9.30
C SER A 872 -5.10 -30.45 -9.23
N THR A 873 -5.90 -31.46 -8.89
CA THR A 873 -7.35 -31.34 -8.72
C THR A 873 -7.70 -31.41 -7.23
N LEU A 874 -8.70 -30.65 -6.78
CA LEU A 874 -9.08 -30.59 -5.37
C LEU A 874 -10.03 -31.75 -5.02
N LYS A 875 -9.47 -32.85 -4.54
CA LYS A 875 -10.17 -34.06 -4.10
C LYS A 875 -11.05 -33.83 -2.87
N PHE A 876 -10.56 -33.04 -1.91
CA PHE A 876 -11.29 -32.68 -0.69
C PHE A 876 -10.86 -31.31 -0.17
N ALA A 877 -11.83 -30.44 0.10
CA ALA A 877 -11.56 -29.04 0.48
C ALA A 877 -10.93 -28.89 1.88
N GLY A 878 -11.28 -29.75 2.84
CA GLY A 878 -10.83 -29.63 4.23
C GLY A 878 -11.03 -28.21 4.79
N TYR A 879 -10.01 -27.67 5.45
CA TYR A 879 -9.99 -26.30 5.99
C TYR A 879 -10.24 -25.17 4.96
N LEU A 880 -10.03 -25.41 3.65
CA LEU A 880 -10.26 -24.41 2.61
C LEU A 880 -11.75 -24.05 2.45
N ALA A 881 -12.66 -24.93 2.88
CA ALA A 881 -14.10 -24.64 2.95
C ALA A 881 -14.44 -23.44 3.86
N VAL A 882 -13.53 -23.06 4.76
CA VAL A 882 -13.66 -21.90 5.66
C VAL A 882 -12.64 -20.80 5.35
N TYR A 883 -11.39 -21.17 5.08
CA TYR A 883 -10.29 -20.22 4.90
C TYR A 883 -10.10 -19.69 3.47
N GLY A 884 -10.74 -20.35 2.49
CA GLY A 884 -10.60 -20.07 1.06
C GLY A 884 -9.25 -20.52 0.48
N ALA A 885 -9.20 -20.68 -0.85
CA ALA A 885 -8.03 -21.18 -1.57
C ALA A 885 -6.81 -20.22 -1.59
N GLY A 886 -6.94 -19.00 -1.08
CA GLY A 886 -5.87 -17.99 -1.07
C GLY A 886 -4.60 -18.46 -0.35
N LEU A 887 -3.45 -18.02 -0.85
CA LEU A 887 -2.12 -18.33 -0.30
C LEU A 887 -1.96 -17.82 1.14
N THR A 888 -1.06 -18.44 1.90
CA THR A 888 -0.59 -17.94 3.20
C THR A 888 0.72 -17.13 3.06
N PRO A 889 1.13 -16.33 4.07
CA PRO A 889 2.39 -15.59 4.06
C PRO A 889 3.67 -16.45 4.04
N GLU A 890 3.52 -17.77 4.21
CA GLU A 890 4.56 -18.77 3.94
C GLU A 890 4.66 -19.00 2.43
N GLU A 891 3.56 -19.41 1.80
CA GLU A 891 3.46 -19.79 0.39
C GLU A 891 3.70 -18.58 -0.55
N GLU A 892 3.18 -17.39 -0.22
CA GLU A 892 3.49 -16.15 -0.96
C GLU A 892 4.98 -15.81 -0.93
N ALA A 893 5.67 -16.10 0.18
CA ALA A 893 7.09 -15.83 0.31
C ALA A 893 7.96 -16.91 -0.36
N GLU A 894 7.51 -18.16 -0.41
CA GLU A 894 8.14 -19.20 -1.25
C GLU A 894 7.98 -18.85 -2.74
N LYS A 895 6.79 -18.36 -3.14
CA LYS A 895 6.50 -17.89 -4.50
C LYS A 895 7.30 -16.64 -4.89
N GLU A 896 7.48 -15.67 -3.99
CA GLU A 896 8.39 -14.53 -4.19
C GLU A 896 9.86 -14.99 -4.28
N LYS A 897 10.32 -15.88 -3.38
CA LYS A 897 11.71 -16.39 -3.39
C LYS A 897 12.04 -17.15 -4.67
N ALA A 898 11.14 -18.02 -5.14
CA ALA A 898 11.36 -18.77 -6.37
C ALA A 898 11.36 -17.87 -7.61
N LYS A 899 10.45 -16.89 -7.70
CA LYS A 899 10.46 -15.89 -8.78
C LYS A 899 11.71 -14.99 -8.76
N ALA A 900 12.26 -14.68 -7.59
CA ALA A 900 13.56 -14.00 -7.48
C ALA A 900 14.73 -14.90 -7.93
N ALA A 901 14.68 -16.20 -7.63
CA ALA A 901 15.67 -17.19 -8.05
C ALA A 901 15.57 -17.62 -9.53
N GLY A 902 14.62 -17.08 -10.31
CA GLY A 902 14.35 -17.49 -11.68
C GLY A 902 13.69 -18.88 -11.83
N ASP A 903 13.36 -19.56 -10.73
CA ASP A 903 12.78 -20.91 -10.78
C ASP A 903 11.26 -20.87 -10.93
N GLU A 904 10.80 -20.60 -12.15
CA GLU A 904 9.38 -20.66 -12.51
C GLU A 904 8.74 -22.05 -12.30
N ASN A 905 9.52 -23.12 -12.15
CA ASN A 905 8.97 -24.45 -11.86
C ASN A 905 8.28 -24.52 -10.49
N ALA A 906 8.54 -23.53 -9.60
CA ALA A 906 7.83 -23.38 -8.34
C ALA A 906 6.34 -23.02 -8.48
N GLU A 907 5.85 -22.67 -9.69
CA GLU A 907 4.40 -22.62 -9.94
C GLU A 907 3.73 -24.01 -9.79
N GLY A 908 4.51 -25.10 -9.73
CA GLY A 908 4.05 -26.45 -9.35
C GLY A 908 3.46 -26.58 -7.93
N ALA A 909 3.41 -25.51 -7.14
CA ALA A 909 2.58 -25.44 -5.92
C ALA A 909 1.11 -25.05 -6.20
N ASP A 910 0.87 -24.22 -7.21
CA ASP A 910 -0.41 -23.59 -7.60
C ASP A 910 -0.83 -23.94 -9.04
N ALA A 911 -0.40 -25.09 -9.56
CA ALA A 911 -0.82 -25.60 -10.86
C ALA A 911 -2.27 -26.10 -10.80
N VAL A 912 -3.22 -25.17 -10.69
CA VAL A 912 -4.68 -25.38 -10.72
C VAL A 912 -5.18 -25.51 -12.17
N GLY A 913 -4.37 -26.15 -13.02
CA GLY A 913 -4.81 -26.71 -14.29
C GLY A 913 -5.10 -28.19 -14.06
N GLU A 914 -6.30 -28.64 -14.44
CA GLU A 914 -6.56 -30.07 -14.59
C GLU A 914 -5.77 -30.54 -15.82
N LEU A 915 -4.88 -31.52 -15.65
CA LEU A 915 -4.32 -32.21 -16.81
C LEU A 915 -5.37 -33.16 -17.38
N PRO A 916 -5.43 -33.35 -18.71
CA PRO A 916 -6.23 -34.42 -19.28
C PRO A 916 -5.76 -35.79 -18.77
N VAL A 917 -6.60 -36.81 -18.94
CA VAL A 917 -6.23 -38.18 -18.55
C VAL A 917 -5.15 -38.70 -19.50
N LEU A 918 -3.91 -38.71 -19.01
CA LEU A 918 -2.74 -39.25 -19.70
C LEU A 918 -2.33 -40.62 -19.15
N ASN A 919 -1.72 -41.44 -20.00
CA ASN A 919 -1.20 -42.78 -19.70
C ASN A 919 0.21 -42.95 -20.28
N ASP A 920 0.99 -43.87 -19.72
CA ASP A 920 2.33 -44.19 -20.21
C ASP A 920 2.24 -44.73 -21.66
N GLY A 921 2.98 -44.10 -22.58
CA GLY A 921 2.96 -44.42 -24.01
C GLY A 921 1.96 -43.61 -24.86
N ASP A 922 1.11 -42.77 -24.26
CA ASP A 922 0.19 -41.91 -25.04
C ASP A 922 0.97 -41.00 -26.00
N ALA A 923 0.61 -41.04 -27.29
CA ALA A 923 1.12 -40.09 -28.28
C ALA A 923 0.45 -38.73 -28.12
N LEU A 924 1.24 -37.66 -28.20
CA LEU A 924 0.78 -36.28 -28.02
C LEU A 924 0.98 -35.47 -29.30
N ASN A 925 -0.03 -34.67 -29.66
CA ASN A 925 0.08 -33.74 -30.78
C ASN A 925 0.76 -32.44 -30.32
N LEU A 926 1.76 -31.96 -31.05
CA LEU A 926 2.41 -30.67 -30.80
C LEU A 926 1.58 -29.55 -31.43
N GLN A 927 0.93 -28.74 -30.59
CA GLN A 927 0.18 -27.57 -31.05
C GLN A 927 1.10 -26.35 -31.21
N LYS A 928 2.01 -26.10 -30.26
CA LYS A 928 2.98 -24.98 -30.35
C LYS A 928 4.17 -25.15 -29.40
N LEU A 929 5.38 -24.81 -29.84
CA LEU A 929 6.50 -24.51 -28.96
C LEU A 929 6.49 -23.02 -28.58
N LEU A 930 6.56 -22.74 -27.28
CA LEU A 930 6.62 -21.40 -26.70
C LEU A 930 7.97 -21.22 -26.03
N HIS A 931 8.85 -20.42 -26.64
CA HIS A 931 10.11 -20.02 -26.03
C HIS A 931 10.04 -18.53 -25.69
N GLU A 932 10.33 -18.20 -24.43
CA GLU A 932 10.24 -16.84 -23.90
C GLU A 932 11.59 -16.46 -23.27
N GLN A 933 12.06 -15.24 -23.54
CA GLN A 933 13.26 -14.66 -22.97
C GLN A 933 12.93 -14.01 -21.63
N HIS A 934 13.72 -14.31 -20.61
CA HIS A 934 13.57 -13.80 -19.25
C HIS A 934 14.88 -13.25 -18.73
N PHE A 935 14.77 -12.46 -17.66
CA PHE A 935 15.90 -11.97 -16.89
C PHE A 935 15.67 -12.23 -15.41
N THR A 936 16.70 -12.69 -14.70
CA THR A 936 16.63 -12.88 -13.24
C THR A 936 16.25 -11.56 -12.57
N GLN A 937 15.53 -11.62 -11.45
CA GLN A 937 14.97 -10.44 -10.78
C GLN A 937 15.66 -10.19 -9.43
N PRO A 938 15.98 -8.93 -9.07
CA PRO A 938 16.60 -8.61 -7.79
C PRO A 938 15.66 -8.97 -6.62
N PRO A 939 16.21 -9.29 -5.43
CA PRO A 939 15.41 -9.69 -4.28
C PRO A 939 14.38 -8.61 -3.92
N PRO A 940 13.10 -8.96 -3.68
CA PRO A 940 12.04 -7.97 -3.55
C PRO A 940 12.21 -7.07 -2.32
N ARG A 941 11.92 -5.78 -2.49
CA ARG A 941 11.83 -4.81 -1.37
C ARG A 941 10.80 -5.30 -0.34
N PHE A 942 11.12 -5.10 0.93
CA PHE A 942 10.25 -5.51 2.04
C PHE A 942 8.89 -4.80 2.01
N SER A 943 7.80 -5.53 2.23
CA SER A 943 6.50 -4.96 2.62
C SER A 943 6.42 -4.85 4.15
N GLU A 944 5.31 -4.37 4.72
CA GLU A 944 5.12 -4.51 6.18
C GLU A 944 5.04 -5.99 6.60
N ALA A 945 4.41 -6.85 5.79
CA ALA A 945 4.37 -8.29 6.08
C ALA A 945 5.75 -8.93 6.05
N THR A 946 6.52 -8.75 4.97
CA THR A 946 7.83 -9.41 4.87
C THR A 946 8.88 -8.82 5.80
N LEU A 947 8.77 -7.53 6.19
CA LEU A 947 9.62 -6.97 7.26
C LEU A 947 9.26 -7.53 8.64
N VAL A 948 7.98 -7.65 8.99
CA VAL A 948 7.57 -8.27 10.27
C VAL A 948 8.00 -9.73 10.33
N LYS A 949 7.92 -10.45 9.21
CA LYS A 949 8.44 -11.83 9.08
C LYS A 949 9.96 -11.90 9.27
N GLU A 950 10.73 -11.04 8.61
CA GLU A 950 12.20 -10.99 8.74
C GLU A 950 12.64 -10.67 10.19
N LEU A 951 11.95 -9.73 10.86
CA LEU A 951 12.20 -9.40 12.26
C LEU A 951 11.86 -10.59 13.19
N GLU A 952 10.75 -11.30 12.95
CA GLU A 952 10.35 -12.51 13.67
C GLU A 952 11.29 -13.70 13.46
N GLU A 953 11.81 -13.88 12.24
CA GLU A 953 12.73 -14.97 11.88
C GLU A 953 14.13 -14.71 12.45
N ARG A 954 14.58 -13.46 12.53
CA ARG A 954 15.84 -13.05 13.16
C ARG A 954 15.75 -12.79 14.68
N GLY A 955 14.59 -13.01 15.31
CA GLY A 955 14.38 -12.82 16.75
C GLY A 955 14.40 -11.36 17.24
N ILE A 956 14.33 -10.40 16.32
CA ILE A 956 14.44 -8.96 16.59
C ILE A 956 13.08 -8.40 17.03
N GLY A 957 13.01 -7.98 18.29
CA GLY A 957 11.79 -7.43 18.89
C GLY A 957 10.78 -8.53 19.27
N ARG A 958 9.59 -8.10 19.66
CA ARG A 958 8.51 -8.94 20.22
C ARG A 958 7.13 -8.46 19.73
N PRO A 959 6.04 -9.25 19.89
CA PRO A 959 4.66 -8.90 19.51
C PRO A 959 4.22 -7.47 19.82
N SER A 960 4.59 -6.93 20.98
CA SER A 960 4.26 -5.55 21.42
C SER A 960 4.99 -4.45 20.64
N THR A 961 6.09 -4.75 19.93
CA THR A 961 6.97 -3.74 19.33
C THR A 961 6.89 -3.61 17.81
N TYR A 962 6.49 -4.66 17.06
CA TYR A 962 6.56 -4.68 15.59
C TYR A 962 5.90 -3.44 14.93
N ALA A 963 4.65 -3.15 15.26
CA ALA A 963 3.92 -2.00 14.72
C ALA A 963 4.53 -0.64 15.12
N ALA A 964 5.19 -0.56 16.28
CA ALA A 964 5.86 0.66 16.75
C ALA A 964 7.20 0.89 16.05
N ILE A 965 7.96 -0.17 15.77
CA ILE A 965 9.22 -0.13 14.99
C ILE A 965 8.91 0.39 13.58
N LEU A 966 7.99 -0.28 12.87
CA LEU A 966 7.56 0.06 11.51
C LEU A 966 7.02 1.50 11.41
N SER A 967 6.26 1.96 12.41
CA SER A 967 5.79 3.35 12.47
C SER A 967 6.95 4.34 12.64
N THR A 968 7.87 4.07 13.57
CA THR A 968 8.90 5.05 13.96
C THR A 968 9.91 5.28 12.83
N ILE A 969 10.31 4.24 12.09
CA ILE A 969 11.26 4.39 10.98
C ILE A 969 10.69 5.24 9.83
N GLN A 970 9.37 5.19 9.63
CA GLN A 970 8.63 6.04 8.68
C GLN A 970 8.46 7.49 9.22
N ASP A 971 7.97 7.64 10.46
CA ASP A 971 7.77 8.96 11.10
C ASP A 971 9.08 9.77 11.19
N LYS A 972 10.22 9.08 11.32
CA LYS A 972 11.58 9.68 11.34
C LYS A 972 12.18 9.93 9.96
N LYS A 973 11.52 9.47 8.89
CA LYS A 973 11.97 9.56 7.48
C LYS A 973 13.29 8.85 7.18
N TYR A 974 13.62 7.79 7.93
CA TYR A 974 14.71 6.88 7.54
C TYR A 974 14.30 6.04 6.33
N VAL A 975 13.02 5.68 6.24
CA VAL A 975 12.44 4.97 5.10
C VAL A 975 11.19 5.68 4.59
N GLU A 976 10.90 5.48 3.31
CA GLU A 976 9.65 5.83 2.66
C GLU A 976 8.98 4.57 2.09
N LYS A 977 7.77 4.71 1.53
CA LYS A 977 7.09 3.63 0.82
C LYS A 977 6.87 3.98 -0.64
N LEU A 978 7.23 3.06 -1.51
CA LEU A 978 6.94 3.06 -2.93
C LEU A 978 6.12 1.80 -3.25
N GLU A 979 4.92 1.96 -3.82
CA GLU A 979 4.03 0.84 -4.17
C GLU A 979 3.78 -0.15 -3.01
N GLY A 980 3.69 0.37 -1.78
CA GLY A 980 3.46 -0.41 -0.55
C GLY A 980 4.73 -1.04 0.06
N ARG A 981 5.85 -1.10 -0.67
CA ARG A 981 7.14 -1.63 -0.21
C ARG A 981 8.05 -0.52 0.33
N PHE A 982 8.90 -0.86 1.29
CA PHE A 982 9.86 0.04 1.91
C PHE A 982 11.05 0.33 1.00
N ARG A 983 11.52 1.58 1.04
CA ARG A 983 12.76 2.05 0.44
C ARG A 983 13.50 2.95 1.44
N PRO A 984 14.82 2.85 1.60
CA PRO A 984 15.57 3.77 2.45
C PRO A 984 15.73 5.13 1.77
N THR A 985 15.66 6.21 2.56
CA THR A 985 15.95 7.57 2.07
C THR A 985 17.46 7.85 2.14
N ASP A 986 17.94 8.94 1.51
CA ASP A 986 19.29 9.49 1.74
C ASP A 986 19.66 9.55 3.23
N LEU A 987 18.70 9.97 4.07
CA LEU A 987 18.88 10.07 5.51
C LEU A 987 18.94 8.69 6.16
N GLY A 988 18.17 7.71 5.68
CA GLY A 988 18.25 6.31 6.09
C GLY A 988 19.61 5.71 5.80
N ASN A 989 20.03 5.72 4.53
CA ASN A 989 21.31 5.19 4.05
C ASN A 989 22.49 5.78 4.83
N MET A 990 22.60 7.10 4.90
CA MET A 990 23.68 7.81 5.59
C MET A 990 23.67 7.58 7.12
N THR A 991 22.49 7.57 7.75
CA THR A 991 22.42 7.27 9.19
C THR A 991 22.81 5.82 9.45
N ASN A 992 22.45 4.88 8.57
CA ASN A 992 22.85 3.48 8.66
C ASN A 992 24.36 3.31 8.48
N GLU A 993 24.96 3.88 7.44
CA GLU A 993 26.42 3.89 7.20
C GLU A 993 27.19 4.33 8.45
N MET A 994 26.83 5.49 9.00
CA MET A 994 27.50 6.06 10.17
C MET A 994 27.27 5.24 11.44
N LEU A 995 26.08 4.67 11.62
CA LEU A 995 25.76 3.89 12.81
C LEU A 995 26.40 2.50 12.77
N VAL A 996 26.30 1.75 11.66
CA VAL A 996 26.89 0.41 11.52
C VAL A 996 28.41 0.46 11.59
N LYS A 997 29.05 1.51 11.04
CA LYS A 997 30.50 1.69 11.10
C LYS A 997 31.03 1.95 12.51
N HIS A 998 30.29 2.70 13.34
CA HIS A 998 30.77 3.14 14.65
C HIS A 998 30.15 2.40 15.85
N PHE A 999 29.04 1.67 15.65
CA PHE A 999 28.38 0.80 16.64
C PHE A 999 28.13 -0.61 16.07
N PRO A 1000 29.16 -1.32 15.56
CA PRO A 1000 28.98 -2.57 14.82
C PRO A 1000 28.46 -3.72 15.69
N HIS A 1001 28.69 -3.67 17.00
CA HIS A 1001 28.25 -4.69 17.96
C HIS A 1001 26.83 -4.41 18.46
N GLU A 1002 26.56 -3.20 18.91
CA GLU A 1002 25.27 -2.80 19.51
C GLU A 1002 24.13 -2.75 18.47
N LEU A 1003 24.48 -2.69 17.19
CA LEU A 1003 23.58 -2.74 16.04
C LEU A 1003 23.80 -3.99 15.18
N ASP A 1004 24.38 -5.04 15.76
CA ASP A 1004 24.29 -6.37 15.19
C ASP A 1004 22.89 -6.99 15.37
N VAL A 1005 22.52 -7.82 14.41
CA VAL A 1005 21.29 -8.63 14.40
C VAL A 1005 21.28 -9.61 15.56
N THR A 1006 22.37 -10.35 15.75
CA THR A 1006 22.52 -11.38 16.79
C THR A 1006 22.52 -10.75 18.17
N PHE A 1007 23.32 -9.70 18.37
CA PHE A 1007 23.32 -8.95 19.63
C PHE A 1007 21.92 -8.42 19.98
N THR A 1008 21.20 -7.90 18.98
CA THR A 1008 19.84 -7.39 19.17
C THR A 1008 18.86 -8.49 19.59
N ALA A 1009 18.98 -9.71 19.04
CA ALA A 1009 18.18 -10.87 19.42
C ALA A 1009 18.52 -11.39 20.81
N THR A 1010 19.81 -11.64 21.11
CA THR A 1010 20.29 -12.11 22.42
C THR A 1010 19.97 -11.13 23.56
N MET A 1011 19.90 -9.83 23.28
CA MET A 1011 19.42 -8.85 24.26
C MET A 1011 17.93 -9.01 24.58
N GLU A 1012 17.08 -9.36 23.60
CA GLU A 1012 15.67 -9.69 23.88
C GLU A 1012 15.56 -11.04 24.65
N GLU A 1013 16.41 -12.02 24.36
CA GLU A 1013 16.49 -13.28 25.13
C GLU A 1013 16.92 -13.04 26.59
N LYS A 1014 17.92 -12.18 26.84
CA LYS A 1014 18.29 -11.75 28.20
C LYS A 1014 17.12 -11.05 28.92
N LEU A 1015 16.31 -10.25 28.20
CA LEU A 1015 15.11 -9.64 28.78
C LEU A 1015 14.03 -10.67 29.14
N ASP A 1016 13.93 -11.77 28.37
CA ASP A 1016 13.00 -12.87 28.66
C ASP A 1016 13.50 -13.71 29.84
N GLN A 1017 14.81 -14.01 29.93
CA GLN A 1017 15.45 -14.63 31.09
C GLN A 1017 15.28 -13.83 32.39
N ILE A 1018 15.31 -12.49 32.33
CA ILE A 1018 14.96 -11.64 33.49
C ILE A 1018 13.50 -11.88 33.87
N SER A 1019 12.58 -11.94 32.91
CA SER A 1019 11.14 -12.15 33.14
C SER A 1019 10.82 -13.51 33.80
N GLU A 1020 11.67 -14.50 33.56
CA GLU A 1020 11.61 -15.87 34.10
C GLU A 1020 12.35 -16.03 35.44
N GLY A 1021 12.98 -14.97 35.98
CA GLY A 1021 13.81 -15.01 37.19
C GLY A 1021 15.18 -15.69 36.99
N GLY A 1022 15.55 -16.02 35.75
CA GLY A 1022 16.80 -16.70 35.39
C GLY A 1022 18.02 -15.78 35.23
N ALA A 1023 17.84 -14.46 35.19
CA ALA A 1023 18.92 -13.49 35.05
C ALA A 1023 18.69 -12.22 35.90
N ASN A 1024 19.77 -11.69 36.51
CA ASN A 1024 19.70 -10.45 37.28
C ASN A 1024 19.74 -9.22 36.37
N TRP A 1025 18.74 -8.33 36.50
CA TRP A 1025 18.58 -7.19 35.60
C TRP A 1025 19.71 -6.16 35.63
N LYS A 1026 20.30 -5.89 36.81
CA LYS A 1026 21.43 -4.97 36.94
C LYS A 1026 22.67 -5.52 36.24
N SER A 1027 22.91 -6.83 36.33
CA SER A 1027 24.01 -7.48 35.60
C SER A 1027 23.85 -7.29 34.09
N VAL A 1028 22.64 -7.50 33.55
CA VAL A 1028 22.37 -7.31 32.11
C VAL A 1028 22.59 -5.86 31.66
N LEU A 1029 22.35 -4.86 32.52
CA LEU A 1029 22.67 -3.46 32.22
C LEU A 1029 24.17 -3.15 32.33
N HIS A 1030 24.88 -3.68 33.33
CA HIS A 1030 26.34 -3.52 33.47
C HIS A 1030 27.09 -4.19 32.30
N ASP A 1031 26.74 -5.44 31.96
CA ASP A 1031 27.23 -6.19 30.79
C ASP A 1031 27.15 -5.37 29.49
N PHE A 1032 26.05 -4.61 29.34
CA PHE A 1032 25.79 -3.80 28.15
C PHE A 1032 26.53 -2.46 28.19
N TYR A 1033 26.44 -1.74 29.30
CA TYR A 1033 26.80 -0.33 29.34
C TYR A 1033 28.31 -0.08 29.28
N GLY A 1034 29.13 -0.97 29.87
CA GLY A 1034 30.59 -0.84 29.85
C GLY A 1034 31.15 -0.73 28.42
N PRO A 1035 30.98 -1.77 27.58
CA PRO A 1035 31.41 -1.74 26.19
C PRO A 1035 30.73 -0.61 25.38
N PHE A 1036 29.42 -0.40 25.56
CA PHE A 1036 28.68 0.63 24.84
C PHE A 1036 29.21 2.05 25.12
N LYS A 1037 29.65 2.34 26.36
CA LYS A 1037 30.26 3.63 26.72
C LYS A 1037 31.58 3.85 25.97
N GLU A 1038 32.45 2.84 25.92
CA GLU A 1038 33.72 2.91 25.18
C GLU A 1038 33.48 3.12 23.68
N THR A 1039 32.53 2.37 23.09
CA THR A 1039 32.10 2.55 21.70
C THR A 1039 31.57 3.97 21.45
N LEU A 1040 30.76 4.51 22.37
CA LEU A 1040 30.18 5.86 22.26
C LEU A 1040 31.24 6.97 22.32
N GLU A 1041 32.19 6.89 23.26
CA GLU A 1041 33.27 7.89 23.40
C GLU A 1041 34.17 7.89 22.15
N LYS A 1042 34.52 6.69 21.65
CA LYS A 1042 35.23 6.53 20.37
C LYS A 1042 34.44 7.09 19.19
N ALA A 1043 33.14 6.82 19.11
CA ALA A 1043 32.26 7.33 18.07
C ALA A 1043 32.12 8.87 18.13
N GLU A 1044 32.12 9.50 19.31
CA GLU A 1044 32.08 10.97 19.40
C GLU A 1044 33.36 11.62 18.86
N ALA A 1045 34.52 11.00 19.04
CA ALA A 1045 35.77 11.42 18.40
C ALA A 1045 35.74 11.17 16.88
N GLU A 1046 35.62 9.90 16.46
CA GLU A 1046 35.91 9.45 15.09
C GLU A 1046 34.79 9.71 14.06
N MET A 1047 33.53 9.84 14.49
CA MET A 1047 32.40 9.92 13.53
C MET A 1047 32.45 11.19 12.67
N ARG A 1048 32.20 11.03 11.37
CA ARG A 1048 32.08 12.08 10.34
C ARG A 1048 31.07 13.18 10.72
N ASP A 1049 31.45 14.46 10.71
CA ASP A 1049 30.54 15.61 10.97
C ASP A 1049 29.95 16.16 9.66
N VAL A 1050 28.95 15.45 9.14
CA VAL A 1050 28.23 15.73 7.88
C VAL A 1050 27.70 17.18 7.78
N LYS A 1051 27.44 17.87 8.90
CA LYS A 1051 27.00 19.27 8.87
C LYS A 1051 28.09 20.26 8.44
N ARG A 1052 29.35 19.93 8.74
CA ARG A 1052 30.53 20.73 8.40
C ARG A 1052 31.17 20.27 7.10
N GLU A 1053 30.67 19.17 6.54
CA GLU A 1053 31.17 18.57 5.33
C GLU A 1053 30.66 19.31 4.09
N GLU A 1054 31.57 19.48 3.13
CA GLU A 1054 31.30 20.11 1.84
C GLU A 1054 31.77 19.15 0.75
N ILE A 1055 30.86 18.31 0.26
CA ILE A 1055 31.19 17.30 -0.76
C ILE A 1055 31.37 18.04 -2.08
N LYS A 1056 32.59 18.05 -2.63
CA LYS A 1056 32.89 18.70 -3.92
C LYS A 1056 32.08 18.07 -5.05
N THR A 1057 31.65 18.90 -6.00
CA THR A 1057 31.00 18.48 -7.24
C THR A 1057 31.64 19.20 -8.42
N ASP A 1058 31.62 18.60 -9.59
CA ASP A 1058 32.19 19.18 -10.82
C ASP A 1058 31.22 20.16 -11.51
N ILE A 1059 30.19 20.63 -10.80
CA ILE A 1059 29.13 21.51 -11.33
C ILE A 1059 29.53 22.97 -11.07
N PRO A 1060 29.76 23.81 -12.10
CA PRO A 1060 30.10 25.22 -11.91
C PRO A 1060 28.89 26.04 -11.44
N CYS A 1061 29.13 27.04 -10.59
CA CYS A 1061 28.11 27.98 -10.13
C CYS A 1061 27.85 29.07 -11.18
N GLU A 1062 26.64 29.09 -11.74
CA GLU A 1062 26.14 30.06 -12.73
C GLU A 1062 26.36 31.55 -12.37
N LYS A 1063 26.57 31.88 -11.09
CA LYS A 1063 26.75 33.26 -10.60
C LYS A 1063 28.21 33.69 -10.41
N CYS A 1064 29.18 32.77 -10.41
CA CYS A 1064 30.60 33.14 -10.21
C CYS A 1064 31.65 32.12 -10.70
N GLY A 1065 31.27 31.10 -11.49
CA GLY A 1065 32.17 30.09 -12.04
C GLY A 1065 32.65 29.02 -11.06
N ASN A 1066 32.91 29.38 -9.79
CA ASN A 1066 33.34 28.46 -8.74
C ASN A 1066 32.40 27.26 -8.58
N LEU A 1067 32.96 26.08 -8.27
CA LEU A 1067 32.20 24.84 -8.16
C LEU A 1067 31.12 24.88 -7.06
N PHE A 1068 30.02 24.16 -7.27
CA PHE A 1068 29.09 23.79 -6.22
C PHE A 1068 29.69 22.69 -5.32
N VAL A 1069 29.33 22.75 -4.05
CA VAL A 1069 29.53 21.71 -3.04
C VAL A 1069 28.17 21.26 -2.49
N ILE A 1070 28.00 19.98 -2.21
CA ILE A 1070 26.84 19.49 -1.47
C ILE A 1070 27.03 19.84 0.01
N LYS A 1071 26.05 20.51 0.61
CA LYS A 1071 25.98 20.75 2.07
C LYS A 1071 24.70 20.14 2.63
N PHE A 1072 24.71 19.74 3.90
CA PHE A 1072 23.54 19.13 4.55
C PHE A 1072 22.66 20.18 5.25
N GLY A 1073 21.43 20.36 4.75
CA GLY A 1073 20.47 21.35 5.22
C GLY A 1073 19.34 20.80 6.08
N LYS A 1074 18.46 21.70 6.56
CA LYS A 1074 17.24 21.33 7.31
C LYS A 1074 16.20 20.56 6.46
N MET A 1075 16.36 20.55 5.14
CA MET A 1075 15.46 19.89 4.18
C MET A 1075 16.04 18.59 3.61
N GLY A 1076 17.36 18.38 3.71
CA GLY A 1076 18.11 17.31 3.04
C GLY A 1076 19.45 17.85 2.52
N HIS A 1077 20.10 17.10 1.63
CA HIS A 1077 21.22 17.61 0.83
C HIS A 1077 20.77 18.76 -0.09
N PHE A 1078 21.62 19.76 -0.29
CA PHE A 1078 21.43 20.82 -1.28
C PHE A 1078 22.80 21.27 -1.83
N LEU A 1079 22.83 21.83 -3.03
CA LEU A 1079 24.04 22.42 -3.61
C LEU A 1079 24.19 23.85 -3.09
N ALA A 1080 25.39 24.22 -2.65
CA ALA A 1080 25.79 25.58 -2.30
C ALA A 1080 27.10 25.93 -3.01
N CYS A 1081 27.31 27.18 -3.42
CA CYS A 1081 28.59 27.56 -4.03
C CYS A 1081 29.74 27.37 -3.01
N SER A 1082 30.90 26.86 -3.47
CA SER A 1082 32.10 26.72 -2.64
C SER A 1082 32.59 28.07 -2.11
N ASN A 1083 32.46 29.13 -2.90
CA ASN A 1083 32.84 30.50 -2.56
C ASN A 1083 31.85 31.19 -1.58
N TYR A 1084 31.23 30.42 -0.68
CA TYR A 1084 30.41 30.95 0.42
C TYR A 1084 31.33 31.38 1.57
N PRO A 1085 31.16 32.58 2.18
CA PRO A 1085 29.93 33.37 2.24
C PRO A 1085 29.71 34.35 1.10
N ASP A 1086 30.66 34.59 0.21
CA ASP A 1086 30.58 35.71 -0.76
C ASP A 1086 29.58 35.40 -1.89
N CYS A 1087 29.67 34.22 -2.49
CA CYS A 1087 28.62 33.69 -3.36
C CYS A 1087 27.60 32.87 -2.55
N LYS A 1088 26.42 33.45 -2.32
CA LYS A 1088 25.32 32.81 -1.56
C LYS A 1088 24.36 32.03 -2.46
N ASN A 1089 24.85 31.51 -3.60
CA ASN A 1089 24.01 30.75 -4.53
C ASN A 1089 23.81 29.31 -4.02
N THR A 1090 22.57 28.84 -4.11
CA THR A 1090 22.17 27.50 -3.64
C THR A 1090 21.07 26.93 -4.53
N LYS A 1091 21.11 25.63 -4.83
CA LYS A 1091 20.07 24.91 -5.59
C LYS A 1091 19.70 23.59 -4.94
N ASP A 1092 18.44 23.18 -5.11
CA ASP A 1092 18.03 21.80 -4.89
C ASP A 1092 18.53 20.92 -6.05
N PHE A 1093 18.74 19.63 -5.79
CA PHE A 1093 19.15 18.64 -6.80
C PHE A 1093 18.42 17.31 -6.60
N LYS A 1094 18.52 16.44 -7.61
CA LYS A 1094 18.15 15.03 -7.55
C LYS A 1094 19.33 14.18 -8.00
N ARG A 1095 19.31 12.90 -7.66
CA ARG A 1095 20.14 11.89 -8.32
C ARG A 1095 19.34 11.22 -9.43
N ASP A 1096 19.98 10.94 -10.56
CA ASP A 1096 19.46 10.04 -11.60
C ASP A 1096 19.65 8.56 -11.18
N ALA A 1097 19.38 7.61 -12.08
CA ALA A 1097 19.46 6.18 -11.77
C ALA A 1097 20.92 5.73 -11.54
N GLU A 1098 21.84 6.43 -12.19
CA GLU A 1098 23.30 6.29 -12.14
C GLU A 1098 23.92 7.00 -10.93
N GLY A 1099 23.10 7.68 -10.11
CA GLY A 1099 23.50 8.35 -8.88
C GLY A 1099 24.11 9.75 -9.05
N LYS A 1100 24.21 10.25 -10.29
CA LYS A 1100 24.80 11.53 -10.68
C LYS A 1100 23.84 12.69 -10.40
N ILE A 1101 24.42 13.87 -10.15
CA ILE A 1101 23.71 15.04 -9.63
C ILE A 1101 23.08 15.84 -10.76
N VAL A 1102 21.75 15.95 -10.74
CA VAL A 1102 20.94 16.77 -11.66
C VAL A 1102 20.32 17.93 -10.88
N MET A 1103 20.64 19.17 -11.25
CA MET A 1103 20.05 20.36 -10.64
C MET A 1103 18.54 20.45 -10.90
N VAL A 1104 17.76 20.89 -9.92
CA VAL A 1104 16.34 21.19 -10.10
C VAL A 1104 16.21 22.65 -10.54
N GLU A 1105 15.50 22.88 -11.64
CA GLU A 1105 15.18 24.22 -12.13
C GLU A 1105 14.13 24.91 -11.24
N GLU A 1106 14.22 26.24 -11.10
CA GLU A 1106 13.29 27.00 -10.28
C GLU A 1106 12.04 27.39 -11.08
N GLU A 1107 10.86 26.98 -10.63
CA GLU A 1107 9.58 27.36 -11.25
C GLU A 1107 9.39 28.89 -11.21
N THR A 1108 9.62 29.56 -12.34
CA THR A 1108 9.36 31.01 -12.52
C THR A 1108 7.88 31.32 -12.63
N THR A 1109 7.47 32.50 -12.15
CA THR A 1109 6.11 33.02 -12.29
C THR A 1109 6.09 34.34 -13.05
N ASP A 1110 4.95 34.68 -13.64
CA ASP A 1110 4.72 35.97 -14.31
C ASP A 1110 4.76 37.17 -13.34
N GLU A 1111 4.66 36.93 -12.03
CA GLU A 1111 4.82 37.98 -11.01
C GLU A 1111 6.26 38.51 -10.94
N VAL A 1112 6.42 39.83 -11.07
CA VAL A 1112 7.70 40.54 -10.90
C VAL A 1112 7.90 41.04 -9.46
N CYS A 1113 9.16 41.15 -9.04
CA CYS A 1113 9.52 41.63 -7.71
C CYS A 1113 9.35 43.16 -7.59
N GLU A 1114 8.39 43.58 -6.76
CA GLU A 1114 8.06 44.98 -6.42
C GLU A 1114 9.27 45.88 -6.09
N LYS A 1115 10.38 45.33 -5.58
CA LYS A 1115 11.59 46.09 -5.22
C LYS A 1115 12.70 46.17 -6.28
N CYS A 1116 12.66 45.36 -7.34
CA CYS A 1116 13.76 45.32 -8.33
C CYS A 1116 13.38 44.77 -9.72
N THR A 1117 12.09 44.65 -10.02
CA THR A 1117 11.46 44.19 -11.29
C THR A 1117 11.88 42.84 -11.86
N LYS A 1118 12.89 42.16 -11.31
CA LYS A 1118 13.27 40.78 -11.66
C LYS A 1118 12.10 39.80 -11.39
N PRO A 1119 11.92 38.73 -12.18
CA PRO A 1119 10.86 37.74 -11.97
C PRO A 1119 10.91 37.10 -10.59
N MET A 1120 9.75 36.68 -10.07
CA MET A 1120 9.67 35.86 -8.88
C MET A 1120 9.65 34.36 -9.25
N VAL A 1121 10.15 33.54 -8.32
CA VAL A 1121 10.31 32.09 -8.44
C VAL A 1121 9.68 31.41 -7.23
N ILE A 1122 9.05 30.26 -7.45
CA ILE A 1122 8.35 29.53 -6.38
C ILE A 1122 9.33 28.67 -5.59
N LYS A 1123 9.59 29.04 -4.33
CA LYS A 1123 10.46 28.30 -3.41
C LYS A 1123 9.65 27.60 -2.32
N ARG A 1124 10.24 26.58 -1.69
CA ARG A 1124 9.60 25.79 -0.62
C ARG A 1124 10.18 26.17 0.74
N GLY A 1125 9.30 26.51 1.68
CA GLY A 1125 9.67 26.99 3.01
C GLY A 1125 8.94 26.26 4.14
N ARG A 1126 9.18 26.69 5.39
CA ARG A 1126 8.60 26.08 6.61
C ARG A 1126 7.07 25.94 6.57
N PHE A 1127 6.38 26.87 5.92
CA PHE A 1127 4.92 27.01 5.98
C PHE A 1127 4.18 26.60 4.69
N GLY A 1128 4.90 26.27 3.61
CA GLY A 1128 4.32 25.99 2.29
C GLY A 1128 5.22 26.43 1.13
N ARG A 1129 4.62 26.59 -0.05
CA ARG A 1129 5.23 27.28 -1.20
C ARG A 1129 5.16 28.79 -1.00
N PHE A 1130 6.13 29.54 -1.51
CA PHE A 1130 6.13 31.01 -1.45
C PHE A 1130 6.89 31.60 -2.66
N LEU A 1131 6.62 32.85 -3.00
CA LEU A 1131 7.36 33.57 -4.04
C LEU A 1131 8.61 34.20 -3.44
N ALA A 1132 9.76 33.99 -4.07
CA ALA A 1132 11.01 34.68 -3.77
C ALA A 1132 11.49 35.42 -5.03
N CYS A 1133 12.17 36.56 -4.87
CA CYS A 1133 12.81 37.21 -6.01
C CYS A 1133 13.95 36.33 -6.56
N SER A 1134 14.00 36.16 -7.89
CA SER A 1134 15.13 35.50 -8.58
C SER A 1134 16.47 36.20 -8.33
N GLY A 1135 16.43 37.50 -8.05
CA GLY A 1135 17.57 38.33 -7.63
C GLY A 1135 18.11 38.08 -6.22
N TYR A 1136 17.81 36.95 -5.59
CA TYR A 1136 18.41 36.55 -4.31
C TYR A 1136 19.92 36.20 -4.50
N PRO A 1137 20.82 36.65 -3.61
CA PRO A 1137 20.60 37.20 -2.26
C PRO A 1137 20.39 38.72 -2.18
N ASP A 1138 20.62 39.45 -3.27
CA ASP A 1138 20.70 40.91 -3.30
C ASP A 1138 19.32 41.52 -3.05
N CYS A 1139 18.30 40.98 -3.72
CA CYS A 1139 16.91 41.24 -3.43
C CYS A 1139 16.31 40.12 -2.57
N LYS A 1140 16.14 40.38 -1.28
CA LYS A 1140 15.54 39.46 -0.30
C LYS A 1140 14.00 39.49 -0.27
N THR A 1141 13.37 40.12 -1.26
CA THR A 1141 11.90 40.20 -1.35
C THR A 1141 11.33 38.79 -1.50
N SER A 1142 10.40 38.46 -0.61
CA SER A 1142 9.60 37.25 -0.68
C SER A 1142 8.19 37.56 -0.22
N LYS A 1143 7.19 36.94 -0.86
CA LYS A 1143 5.77 37.12 -0.53
C LYS A 1143 5.04 35.77 -0.55
N PRO A 1144 3.96 35.61 0.24
CA PRO A 1144 3.11 34.42 0.13
C PRO A 1144 2.49 34.33 -1.26
N ILE A 1145 2.17 33.11 -1.71
CA ILE A 1145 1.34 32.92 -2.90
C ILE A 1145 -0.10 33.25 -2.50
N SER A 1146 -0.72 34.19 -3.22
CA SER A 1146 -2.15 34.50 -3.09
C SER A 1146 -2.99 33.36 -3.68
N ILE A 1147 -4.13 33.05 -3.07
CA ILE A 1147 -5.13 32.14 -3.67
C ILE A 1147 -6.15 32.87 -4.57
N GLY A 1148 -5.94 34.16 -4.83
CA GLY A 1148 -6.83 35.01 -5.64
C GLY A 1148 -7.99 35.64 -4.88
N VAL A 1149 -8.01 35.55 -3.53
CA VAL A 1149 -9.15 35.97 -2.69
C VAL A 1149 -8.71 37.06 -1.71
N SER A 1150 -9.42 38.18 -1.67
CA SER A 1150 -9.22 39.25 -0.69
C SER A 1150 -9.63 38.80 0.72
N CYS A 1151 -9.00 39.35 1.76
CA CYS A 1151 -9.32 39.00 3.14
C CYS A 1151 -10.65 39.63 3.58
N PRO A 1152 -11.67 38.84 3.96
CA PRO A 1152 -13.00 39.37 4.29
C PRO A 1152 -13.03 40.12 5.64
N GLU A 1153 -12.09 39.83 6.54
CA GLU A 1153 -12.00 40.43 7.88
C GLU A 1153 -11.40 41.84 7.83
N CYS A 1154 -10.24 42.02 7.18
CA CYS A 1154 -9.53 43.31 7.16
C CYS A 1154 -9.65 44.10 5.84
N LYS A 1155 -10.16 43.50 4.76
CA LYS A 1155 -10.36 44.06 3.40
C LYS A 1155 -9.12 44.57 2.65
N GLU A 1156 -8.05 44.93 3.34
CA GLU A 1156 -6.75 45.35 2.79
C GLU A 1156 -5.78 44.18 2.51
N GLY A 1157 -6.02 43.01 3.12
CA GLY A 1157 -5.19 41.81 2.95
C GLY A 1157 -5.70 40.87 1.86
N TYR A 1158 -4.91 39.85 1.55
CA TYR A 1158 -5.31 38.71 0.70
C TYR A 1158 -5.06 37.38 1.40
N LEU A 1159 -5.74 36.34 0.94
CA LEU A 1159 -5.70 35.01 1.53
C LEU A 1159 -4.59 34.16 0.90
N THR A 1160 -3.97 33.34 1.74
CA THR A 1160 -2.74 32.60 1.44
C THR A 1160 -2.86 31.16 1.92
N GLU A 1161 -2.39 30.20 1.13
CA GLU A 1161 -2.30 28.80 1.58
C GLU A 1161 -1.19 28.67 2.64
N ARG A 1162 -1.52 28.06 3.78
CA ARG A 1162 -0.62 27.89 4.92
C ARG A 1162 -0.71 26.47 5.48
N ARG A 1163 0.41 25.96 5.99
CA ARG A 1163 0.47 24.64 6.62
C ARG A 1163 0.52 24.76 8.15
N SER A 1164 -0.43 24.11 8.82
CA SER A 1164 -0.49 24.01 10.28
C SER A 1164 0.67 23.17 10.85
N GLY A 1165 0.94 23.31 12.15
CA GLY A 1165 1.98 22.54 12.84
C GLY A 1165 1.79 21.01 12.85
N ARG A 1166 0.59 20.51 12.50
CA ARG A 1166 0.27 19.08 12.30
C ARG A 1166 0.24 18.66 10.83
N GLY A 1167 0.63 19.55 9.90
CA GLY A 1167 0.71 19.23 8.48
C GLY A 1167 -0.60 19.39 7.67
N LYS A 1168 -1.75 19.63 8.30
CA LYS A 1168 -3.01 20.00 7.61
C LYS A 1168 -2.89 21.40 6.99
N ILE A 1169 -3.41 21.59 5.79
CA ILE A 1169 -3.52 22.88 5.10
C ILE A 1169 -4.65 23.72 5.71
N PHE A 1170 -4.50 25.04 5.69
CA PHE A 1170 -5.53 26.04 5.98
C PHE A 1170 -5.24 27.30 5.16
N PHE A 1171 -6.23 28.17 5.01
CA PHE A 1171 -6.12 29.43 4.28
C PHE A 1171 -6.23 30.59 5.25
N GLY A 1172 -5.32 31.57 5.17
CA GLY A 1172 -5.32 32.68 6.13
C GLY A 1172 -4.72 33.97 5.57
N CYS A 1173 -5.04 35.09 6.23
CA CYS A 1173 -4.64 36.42 5.80
C CYS A 1173 -3.11 36.58 5.73
N ASN A 1174 -2.62 37.22 4.67
CA ASN A 1174 -1.21 37.59 4.52
C ASN A 1174 -0.75 38.52 5.66
N ARG A 1175 -1.61 39.45 6.12
CA ARG A 1175 -1.36 40.42 7.22
C ARG A 1175 -1.39 39.83 8.65
N TYR A 1176 -1.35 38.51 8.82
CA TYR A 1176 -1.20 37.91 10.15
C TYR A 1176 0.14 38.34 10.80
N PRO A 1177 0.18 38.85 12.05
CA PRO A 1177 -0.83 38.70 13.11
C PRO A 1177 -1.90 39.78 13.21
N ASP A 1178 -1.78 40.89 12.47
CA ASP A 1178 -2.63 42.08 12.56
C ASP A 1178 -4.09 41.78 12.13
N CYS A 1179 -4.24 40.84 11.21
CA CYS A 1179 -5.51 40.20 10.85
C CYS A 1179 -5.41 38.69 11.10
N LYS A 1180 -6.41 38.11 11.76
CA LYS A 1180 -6.36 36.73 12.28
C LYS A 1180 -7.19 35.74 11.47
N PHE A 1181 -7.91 36.20 10.45
CA PHE A 1181 -8.74 35.39 9.57
C PHE A 1181 -8.06 34.10 9.12
N ALA A 1182 -8.75 32.98 9.35
CA ALA A 1182 -8.34 31.65 8.92
C ALA A 1182 -9.57 30.76 8.60
N ALA A 1183 -9.49 30.03 7.49
CA ALA A 1183 -10.46 29.03 7.06
C ALA A 1183 -9.78 27.67 6.85
N TRP A 1184 -10.48 26.57 7.14
CA TRP A 1184 -9.96 25.22 6.87
C TRP A 1184 -10.22 24.75 5.44
N ASP A 1185 -11.38 25.12 4.91
CA ASP A 1185 -11.82 24.87 3.54
C ASP A 1185 -11.37 26.04 2.63
N ARG A 1186 -11.27 25.83 1.31
CA ARG A 1186 -10.69 26.84 0.40
C ARG A 1186 -11.68 27.98 0.13
N PRO A 1187 -11.36 29.25 0.45
CA PRO A 1187 -12.17 30.38 0.05
C PRO A 1187 -12.14 30.61 -1.47
N LEU A 1188 -13.23 31.11 -2.02
CA LEU A 1188 -13.39 31.55 -3.41
C LEU A 1188 -13.73 33.05 -3.44
N ALA A 1189 -13.25 33.78 -4.45
CA ALA A 1189 -13.45 35.21 -4.64
C ALA A 1189 -14.86 35.54 -5.22
N GLU A 1190 -15.89 34.93 -4.64
CA GLU A 1190 -17.25 34.92 -5.14
C GLU A 1190 -18.19 35.35 -3.99
N PRO A 1191 -19.04 36.37 -4.17
CA PRO A 1191 -20.04 36.70 -3.17
C PRO A 1191 -21.15 35.65 -3.15
N CYS A 1192 -21.68 35.33 -1.97
CA CYS A 1192 -22.85 34.47 -1.82
C CYS A 1192 -24.10 35.18 -2.40
N PRO A 1193 -24.79 34.65 -3.43
CA PRO A 1193 -25.92 35.33 -4.06
C PRO A 1193 -27.17 35.40 -3.17
N THR A 1194 -27.27 34.54 -2.15
CA THR A 1194 -28.44 34.51 -1.23
C THR A 1194 -28.31 35.47 -0.05
N CYS A 1195 -27.09 35.74 0.47
CA CYS A 1195 -26.91 36.58 1.67
C CYS A 1195 -25.75 37.60 1.58
N ALA A 1196 -25.23 37.85 0.38
CA ALA A 1196 -24.13 38.78 0.11
C ALA A 1196 -22.84 38.57 0.94
N SER A 1197 -22.61 37.36 1.46
CA SER A 1197 -21.35 37.02 2.15
C SER A 1197 -20.17 37.25 1.20
N PRO A 1198 -19.09 37.96 1.60
CA PRO A 1198 -18.08 38.47 0.66
C PRO A 1198 -17.14 37.41 0.07
N TYR A 1199 -17.32 36.14 0.43
CA TYR A 1199 -16.61 34.99 -0.13
C TYR A 1199 -17.48 33.74 0.04
N LEU A 1200 -17.18 32.71 -0.75
CA LEU A 1200 -17.74 31.37 -0.59
C LEU A 1200 -16.65 30.38 -0.19
N LEU A 1201 -17.02 29.20 0.31
CA LEU A 1201 -16.09 28.13 0.68
C LEU A 1201 -16.30 26.91 -0.24
N GLN A 1202 -15.23 26.50 -0.93
CA GLN A 1202 -15.10 25.17 -1.52
C GLN A 1202 -14.88 24.16 -0.40
N LYS A 1203 -15.96 23.49 0.01
CA LYS A 1203 -16.03 22.42 0.99
C LYS A 1203 -16.06 21.06 0.29
N PHE A 1204 -15.85 19.98 1.03
CA PHE A 1204 -15.98 18.61 0.54
C PHE A 1204 -16.91 17.80 1.46
N SER A 1205 -17.72 16.93 0.89
CA SER A 1205 -18.52 15.94 1.62
C SER A 1205 -18.49 14.60 0.91
N LYS A 1206 -18.47 13.48 1.67
CA LYS A 1206 -18.49 12.13 1.09
C LYS A 1206 -19.72 11.87 0.21
N ARG A 1207 -20.87 12.46 0.54
CA ARG A 1207 -22.13 12.29 -0.18
C ARG A 1207 -22.09 13.00 -1.55
N ASP A 1208 -21.76 14.28 -1.55
CA ASP A 1208 -22.00 15.14 -2.70
C ASP A 1208 -20.71 15.47 -3.48
N GLY A 1209 -19.53 15.25 -2.89
CA GLY A 1209 -18.22 15.56 -3.48
C GLY A 1209 -17.75 16.98 -3.09
N PRO A 1210 -16.95 17.65 -3.95
CA PRO A 1210 -16.55 19.04 -3.76
C PRO A 1210 -17.71 19.98 -4.12
N TYR A 1211 -18.08 20.89 -3.21
CA TYR A 1211 -19.18 21.82 -3.39
C TYR A 1211 -18.83 23.20 -2.85
N VAL A 1212 -19.41 24.24 -3.44
CA VAL A 1212 -19.34 25.59 -2.91
C VAL A 1212 -20.51 25.81 -1.96
N ALA A 1213 -20.25 26.38 -0.79
CA ALA A 1213 -21.31 26.82 0.12
C ALA A 1213 -20.95 28.09 0.88
N CYS A 1214 -21.96 28.73 1.46
CA CYS A 1214 -21.78 29.91 2.29
C CYS A 1214 -20.86 29.61 3.51
N PRO A 1215 -20.04 30.59 3.95
CA PRO A 1215 -19.41 30.57 5.27
C PRO A 1215 -20.37 31.00 6.38
N ASN A 1216 -21.45 31.75 6.08
CA ASN A 1216 -22.49 32.04 7.08
C ASN A 1216 -23.30 30.77 7.39
N LYS A 1217 -23.47 30.45 8.67
CA LYS A 1217 -24.27 29.31 9.15
C LYS A 1217 -25.77 29.49 8.93
N GLU A 1218 -26.25 30.73 8.84
CA GLU A 1218 -27.66 31.09 8.65
C GLU A 1218 -28.06 31.14 7.17
N CYS A 1219 -27.19 30.68 6.26
CA CYS A 1219 -27.40 30.74 4.83
C CYS A 1219 -27.10 29.39 4.19
N ASP A 1220 -28.17 28.65 3.86
CA ASP A 1220 -28.11 27.33 3.21
C ASP A 1220 -27.65 27.37 1.74
N TYR A 1221 -27.13 28.51 1.26
CA TYR A 1221 -26.64 28.62 -0.11
C TYR A 1221 -25.53 27.61 -0.40
N ARG A 1222 -25.79 26.77 -1.39
CA ARG A 1222 -24.94 25.67 -1.84
C ARG A 1222 -25.04 25.55 -3.36
N ARG A 1223 -23.92 25.34 -4.04
CA ARG A 1223 -23.87 24.87 -5.43
C ARG A 1223 -22.82 23.77 -5.59
N GLU A 1224 -23.06 22.85 -6.51
CA GLU A 1224 -22.04 21.88 -6.93
C GLU A 1224 -20.96 22.59 -7.78
N ILE A 1225 -19.77 22.02 -7.84
CA ILE A 1225 -18.68 22.54 -8.69
C ILE A 1225 -18.75 21.82 -10.04
N THR A 1226 -19.41 22.45 -10.99
CA THR A 1226 -19.29 22.14 -12.42
C THR A 1226 -17.96 22.70 -12.93
N GLU A 1227 -17.03 21.85 -13.36
CA GLU A 1227 -15.79 22.34 -13.99
C GLU A 1227 -16.10 23.07 -15.31
N GLN A 1228 -15.52 24.25 -15.50
CA GLN A 1228 -15.36 24.87 -16.82
C GLN A 1228 -13.88 24.83 -17.21
N PRO A 1229 -13.54 24.61 -18.50
CA PRO A 1229 -12.16 24.58 -18.96
C PRO A 1229 -11.51 25.98 -18.82
N GLY A 1230 -10.53 26.09 -17.92
CA GLY A 1230 -9.96 27.37 -17.52
C GLY A 1230 -9.05 28.02 -18.57
N GLY A 1231 -9.36 29.26 -18.96
CA GLY A 1231 -8.42 30.19 -19.58
C GLY A 1231 -7.76 31.13 -18.55
N PRO A 1232 -6.51 31.58 -18.75
CA PRO A 1232 -5.82 32.43 -17.78
C PRO A 1232 -6.17 33.93 -17.94
N GLY A 1233 -6.62 34.54 -16.83
CA GLY A 1233 -6.40 35.97 -16.52
C GLY A 1233 -6.86 37.03 -17.53
N GLY A 1234 -8.15 37.38 -17.52
CA GLY A 1234 -8.64 38.65 -18.07
C GLY A 1234 -8.85 39.69 -16.96
N SER A 1235 -8.25 40.88 -17.08
CA SER A 1235 -8.52 42.03 -16.21
C SER A 1235 -9.78 42.79 -16.66
N PRO A 1236 -10.54 43.43 -15.75
CA PRO A 1236 -11.76 44.15 -16.11
C PRO A 1236 -11.46 45.52 -16.71
N GLU A 1237 -11.87 45.76 -17.96
CA GLU A 1237 -12.01 47.10 -18.53
C GLU A 1237 -13.46 47.60 -18.38
N ALA A 1238 -13.62 48.93 -18.34
CA ALA A 1238 -14.88 49.58 -17.94
C ALA A 1238 -15.60 50.27 -19.10
N SER A 1239 -16.92 50.09 -19.13
CA SER A 1239 -17.96 50.99 -19.65
C SER A 1239 -17.69 51.80 -20.94
N SER A 1240 -18.49 51.52 -21.97
CA SER A 1240 -19.32 52.56 -22.61
C SER A 1240 -20.61 51.92 -23.16
N ALA A 1241 -21.63 52.73 -23.48
CA ALA A 1241 -23.00 52.26 -23.67
C ALA A 1241 -23.52 52.44 -25.10
N ALA A 1242 -24.39 51.51 -25.51
CA ALA A 1242 -25.42 51.63 -26.54
C ALA A 1242 -26.57 50.66 -26.18
#